data_AF-A0ABD0JIW6-F1
#
_entry.id   AF-A0ABD0JIW6-F1
#
_cell.length_a   1.000
_cell.length_b   1.000
_cell.length_c   1.000
_cell.angle_alpha   90.00
_cell.angle_beta   90.00
_cell.angle_gamma   90.00
#
_symmetry.space_group_name_H-M   'P 1'
#
loop_
_entity.id
_entity.type
_entity.pdbx_description
1 polymer ?
#
loop_
_entity_poly.entity_id
_entity_poly.type
_entity_poly.pdbx_seq_one_letter_code
_entity_poly.pdbx_strand_id
1 'polypeptide(L)'
;MTLMLCVDCGESRLAPFIKQRSLLTSILEKFVENVDPIEDRFPDRARKLWELLGRVNPVDFFKIVDPLLKEFYSDNVINQSEPLTAEEEKMCLRDVVEIMLPLKEMADHMLRTGCISTGDQRYDTLSMSLKSKSCVLEIFSQYMKNYKIPTPSTLHKILSDGFPCVCKEPLQKNDDRLFEPEDWYPELRPPAGRKEDIFRPEDFTAVDDKARAVRKLGCAKIVGDVLAPRSLRGSFEDLIAYLTEGLTSDLERTRAIFTWMGAQKIASQTTDETEPVEPGTPEAYIRKASQNNSFIPKLFAVLCRRADIPCILVLGKSKCSGYAAGDQVIPYHTSWATVFIDGHWRFVHPQWAFECLQNADTGSWLLVEEDGKAVREKAKGTGGTTVDRFDEYYFLTNPEELNSVCHAEDPSKQLLHTPWTMADFVKTPYLHKGYFKTPWKLLSAYGAVLEPLDGTVCIDFQHPVDGKAQLRYKLYFNEELSGCAFPTDLQSDLDLYVVRLREQKGIKSLLIRLPIPGVYKIDVNGVYNGEYTSLGEFRINSKAAATRDPFPSNPPIGFGFDESVTHAGLSHPSHTDAVVPVQRGQDVSFKFQVRSDRAVSAKLRHHKHKPEDLAGLVGVMNQDDGKTTIRVAVPKDEATTEFALEVNLGRKHALDSFVNVLNYLLTEDKEAYDASHDESKEIHRELFEALNADDSGRLDKAVARYDTAGFNDPQTRDRIRAKQAAYERIREELQSAVRGRNIERINYAMNQFIIHKLEDHNDLNHAVQRICGLGEPVVRQAMSKRSLDHLDLTLKRMTSTRAEETARGTAWFQEAESMLEQLQCYTFCARALTATALLGLGKLPANQHLLNALRATFFLLGESPKVLQNWVSIQTKLREKGNKGLAYGIKNFDPKQLLMTHVAHAQEALRECDPDVVRSKSDLAGLL
;
A
#
# COMPACT_ATOMS: atom_id res chain seq x y z
N MET A 1 63.84 41.23 -5.38
CA MET A 1 63.86 42.63 -5.89
C MET A 1 62.49 43.22 -5.59
N THR A 2 62.23 43.63 -4.34
CA THR A 2 62.56 44.96 -3.77
C THR A 2 61.60 46.01 -4.34
N LEU A 3 60.53 46.38 -3.61
CA LEU A 3 60.44 47.56 -2.73
C LEU A 3 60.59 48.89 -3.49
N MET A 4 59.73 49.87 -3.12
CA MET A 4 59.85 51.34 -3.33
C MET A 4 59.34 51.92 -4.68
N LEU A 5 58.53 52.99 -4.76
CA LEU A 5 58.26 54.15 -3.88
C LEU A 5 56.93 54.89 -4.27
N CYS A 6 56.30 55.48 -3.24
CA CYS A 6 55.50 56.73 -3.09
C CYS A 6 54.81 57.40 -4.31
N VAL A 7 53.59 57.94 -4.21
CA VAL A 7 53.22 59.18 -3.49
C VAL A 7 51.74 59.23 -3.04
N ASP A 8 51.55 59.92 -1.92
CA ASP A 8 50.36 60.27 -1.15
C ASP A 8 49.19 60.99 -1.86
N CYS A 9 48.04 60.82 -1.20
CA CYS A 9 46.91 61.74 -1.00
C CYS A 9 45.89 62.00 -2.12
N GLY A 10 44.70 61.42 -1.90
CA GLY A 10 43.44 62.15 -2.07
C GLY A 10 42.33 61.35 -2.76
N GLU A 11 41.19 61.23 -2.09
CA GLU A 11 39.87 60.83 -2.64
C GLU A 11 39.52 59.34 -2.72
N SER A 12 39.24 58.74 -1.55
CA SER A 12 38.56 57.45 -1.42
C SER A 12 37.06 57.61 -1.11
N ARG A 13 36.22 57.76 -2.15
CA ARG A 13 34.75 57.54 -2.06
C ARG A 13 34.09 56.86 -3.29
N LEU A 14 34.84 56.17 -4.15
CA LEU A 14 34.26 55.50 -5.34
C LEU A 14 34.68 54.02 -5.57
N ALA A 15 35.41 53.40 -4.64
CA ALA A 15 35.91 52.03 -4.81
C ALA A 15 34.90 50.87 -4.60
N PRO A 16 33.79 50.98 -3.83
CA PRO A 16 32.85 49.86 -3.69
C PRO A 16 31.95 49.63 -4.93
N PHE A 17 31.72 50.67 -5.75
CA PHE A 17 30.78 50.61 -6.87
C PHE A 17 31.33 49.90 -8.12
N ILE A 18 32.65 49.88 -8.32
CA ILE A 18 33.26 49.30 -9.52
C ILE A 18 33.42 47.77 -9.39
N LYS A 19 33.55 47.25 -8.16
CA LYS A 19 33.72 45.80 -7.89
C LYS A 19 32.40 45.01 -7.93
N GLN A 20 31.26 45.63 -7.60
CA GLN A 20 29.94 45.00 -7.73
C GLN A 20 29.46 44.92 -9.18
N ARG A 21 29.92 45.84 -10.05
CA ARG A 21 29.51 45.91 -11.45
C ARG A 21 30.09 44.76 -12.29
N SER A 22 31.32 44.29 -12.03
CA SER A 22 31.88 43.14 -12.76
C SER A 22 31.30 41.80 -12.30
N LEU A 23 30.88 41.68 -11.04
CA LEU A 23 30.30 40.46 -10.50
C LEU A 23 28.90 40.21 -11.06
N LEU A 24 28.06 41.27 -11.15
CA LEU A 24 26.71 41.15 -11.71
C LEU A 24 26.72 40.83 -13.21
N THR A 25 27.63 41.47 -13.97
CA THR A 25 27.79 41.21 -15.41
C THR A 25 28.34 39.81 -15.66
N SER A 26 29.32 39.34 -14.86
CA SER A 26 29.86 37.98 -14.97
C SER A 26 28.85 36.89 -14.61
N ILE A 27 27.94 37.15 -13.68
CA ILE A 27 26.87 36.22 -13.30
C ILE A 27 25.79 36.17 -14.39
N LEU A 28 25.42 37.31 -14.98
CA LEU A 28 24.46 37.38 -16.09
C LEU A 28 25.02 36.75 -17.38
N GLU A 29 26.31 36.92 -17.67
CA GLU A 29 26.97 36.29 -18.83
C GLU A 29 27.08 34.76 -18.68
N LYS A 30 27.41 34.26 -17.48
CA LYS A 30 27.38 32.81 -17.19
C LYS A 30 25.97 32.20 -17.21
N PHE A 31 24.94 33.02 -17.06
CA PHE A 31 23.54 32.60 -17.09
C PHE A 31 23.03 32.32 -18.51
N VAL A 32 23.70 32.86 -19.53
CA VAL A 32 23.28 32.78 -20.94
C VAL A 32 23.85 31.54 -21.65
N GLU A 33 24.93 30.95 -21.15
CA GLU A 33 25.67 29.88 -21.86
C GLU A 33 25.12 28.44 -21.68
N ASN A 34 24.15 28.18 -20.79
CA ASN A 34 23.75 26.81 -20.40
C ASN A 34 22.25 26.49 -20.54
N VAL A 35 21.58 26.87 -21.64
CA VAL A 35 20.15 26.55 -21.82
C VAL A 35 19.91 25.85 -23.16
N ASP A 36 19.60 24.55 -23.11
CA ASP A 36 19.10 23.77 -24.24
C ASP A 36 17.57 23.97 -24.40
N PRO A 37 17.01 23.88 -25.62
CA PRO A 37 15.64 24.29 -25.93
C PRO A 37 14.65 23.12 -25.86
N ILE A 38 13.40 23.39 -25.44
CA ILE A 38 12.17 22.72 -25.90
C ILE A 38 10.94 23.61 -25.56
N GLU A 39 10.04 23.67 -26.56
CA GLU A 39 8.72 24.30 -26.79
C GLU A 39 7.64 24.05 -25.70
N ASP A 40 6.52 24.78 -25.50
CA ASP A 40 5.79 25.87 -26.16
C ASP A 40 4.83 26.57 -25.13
N ARG A 41 4.54 27.87 -25.34
CA ARG A 41 3.45 28.73 -24.77
C ARG A 41 3.53 29.33 -23.34
N PHE A 42 3.90 30.61 -23.33
CA PHE A 42 3.76 31.69 -22.32
C PHE A 42 2.54 31.60 -21.37
N PRO A 43 2.73 31.11 -20.13
CA PRO A 43 2.99 31.93 -18.92
C PRO A 43 4.31 31.56 -18.22
N ASP A 44 5.13 30.74 -18.87
CA ASP A 44 6.37 30.15 -18.35
C ASP A 44 7.53 31.12 -18.14
N ARG A 45 7.52 32.34 -18.69
CA ARG A 45 8.72 33.19 -18.71
C ARG A 45 9.07 33.83 -17.36
N ALA A 46 8.06 34.30 -16.61
CA ALA A 46 8.24 34.76 -15.24
C ALA A 46 8.55 33.60 -14.29
N ARG A 47 7.92 32.44 -14.52
CA ARG A 47 8.16 31.19 -13.77
C ARG A 47 9.58 30.66 -13.98
N LYS A 48 10.12 30.72 -15.20
CA LYS A 48 11.47 30.25 -15.54
C LYS A 48 12.55 31.19 -15.01
N LEU A 49 12.30 32.51 -15.04
CA LEU A 49 13.13 33.48 -14.30
C LEU A 49 13.15 33.15 -12.79
N TRP A 50 12.01 32.73 -12.23
CA TRP A 50 11.91 32.38 -10.81
C TRP A 50 12.42 30.98 -10.44
N GLU A 51 12.25 29.96 -11.28
CA GLU A 51 12.88 28.65 -11.12
C GLU A 51 14.41 28.77 -11.17
N LEU A 52 14.90 29.69 -12.00
CA LEU A 52 16.33 29.99 -12.09
C LEU A 52 16.81 30.84 -10.88
N LEU A 53 16.05 31.83 -10.41
CA LEU A 53 16.35 32.57 -9.17
C LEU A 53 16.22 31.70 -7.91
N GLY A 54 15.31 30.73 -7.91
CA GLY A 54 15.11 29.76 -6.84
C GLY A 54 16.22 28.72 -6.75
N ARG A 55 16.99 28.55 -7.84
CA ARG A 55 18.25 27.79 -7.90
C ARG A 55 19.47 28.65 -7.51
N VAL A 56 19.34 29.97 -7.40
CA VAL A 56 20.41 30.84 -6.89
C VAL A 56 20.55 30.62 -5.40
N ASN A 57 21.78 30.39 -4.96
CA ASN A 57 22.16 30.30 -3.56
C ASN A 57 21.52 31.46 -2.76
N PRO A 58 20.85 31.21 -1.62
CA PRO A 58 20.27 32.26 -0.77
C PRO A 58 21.21 33.45 -0.52
N VAL A 59 22.51 33.20 -0.29
CA VAL A 59 23.52 34.25 -0.10
C VAL A 59 23.67 35.15 -1.33
N ASP A 60 23.52 34.61 -2.54
CA ASP A 60 23.60 35.35 -3.80
C ASP A 60 22.25 35.97 -4.20
N PHE A 61 21.13 35.34 -3.84
CA PHE A 61 19.79 35.93 -3.92
C PHE A 61 19.70 37.20 -3.06
N PHE A 62 20.18 37.15 -1.83
CA PHE A 62 20.20 38.31 -0.94
C PHE A 62 21.20 39.39 -1.37
N LYS A 63 22.30 39.06 -2.06
CA LYS A 63 23.14 40.10 -2.69
C LYS A 63 22.42 40.92 -3.77
N ILE A 64 21.35 40.38 -4.35
CA ILE A 64 20.52 41.05 -5.37
C ILE A 64 19.37 41.82 -4.69
N VAL A 65 18.69 41.20 -3.72
CA VAL A 65 17.48 41.74 -3.10
C VAL A 65 17.78 42.75 -1.96
N ASP A 66 18.83 42.54 -1.16
CA ASP A 66 19.18 43.40 -0.02
C ASP A 66 19.53 44.84 -0.43
N PRO A 67 20.29 45.12 -1.51
CA PRO A 67 20.50 46.49 -1.98
C PRO A 67 19.21 47.16 -2.47
N LEU A 68 18.29 46.40 -3.09
CA LEU A 68 17.02 46.91 -3.59
C LEU A 68 16.10 47.31 -2.43
N LEU A 69 16.01 46.47 -1.39
CA LEU A 69 15.25 46.80 -0.18
C LEU A 69 15.86 48.02 0.53
N LYS A 70 17.19 48.08 0.68
CA LYS A 70 17.87 49.23 1.31
C LYS A 70 17.65 50.55 0.57
N GLU A 71 17.53 50.53 -0.75
CA GLU A 71 17.23 51.71 -1.59
C GLU A 71 15.76 52.16 -1.47
N PHE A 72 14.84 51.25 -1.17
CA PHE A 72 13.41 51.57 -0.96
C PHE A 72 13.06 52.07 0.43
N TYR A 73 13.76 51.56 1.45
CA TYR A 73 13.44 51.80 2.85
C TYR A 73 14.30 52.88 3.51
N SER A 74 15.23 53.51 2.79
CA SER A 74 16.04 54.60 3.34
C SER A 74 15.25 55.88 3.63
N ASP A 75 14.07 56.06 3.03
CA ASP A 75 13.31 57.33 3.13
C ASP A 75 11.84 57.22 3.58
N ASN A 76 11.34 56.06 4.01
CA ASN A 76 9.96 55.96 4.55
C ASN A 76 9.89 55.06 5.78
N VAL A 77 9.84 55.70 6.96
CA VAL A 77 9.41 55.08 8.21
C VAL A 77 7.89 54.89 8.14
N ILE A 78 7.42 53.67 7.90
CA ILE A 78 6.02 53.29 8.10
C ILE A 78 5.95 52.41 9.36
N ASN A 79 5.52 53.02 10.45
CA ASN A 79 5.03 52.32 11.64
C ASN A 79 3.61 51.83 11.34
N GLN A 80 3.39 50.52 11.34
CA GLN A 80 2.17 49.88 11.87
C GLN A 80 2.40 48.37 11.98
N SER A 81 2.13 47.85 13.17
CA SER A 81 2.47 46.52 13.66
C SER A 81 1.25 45.62 13.74
N GLU A 82 1.27 44.50 13.04
CA GLU A 82 0.68 43.25 13.51
C GLU A 82 1.83 42.25 13.72
N PRO A 83 1.87 41.51 14.84
CA PRO A 83 2.90 40.50 15.06
C PRO A 83 2.71 39.34 14.09
N LEU A 84 3.82 38.86 13.51
CA LEU A 84 3.85 37.59 12.79
C LEU A 84 3.36 36.47 13.73
N THR A 85 2.60 35.54 13.19
CA THR A 85 2.18 34.33 13.92
C THR A 85 3.40 33.48 14.30
N ALA A 86 3.26 32.63 15.33
CA ALA A 86 4.34 31.76 15.79
C ALA A 86 4.82 30.73 14.72
N GLU A 87 4.05 30.55 13.64
CA GLU A 87 4.45 29.77 12.47
C GLU A 87 5.27 30.62 11.49
N GLU A 88 4.89 31.88 11.26
CA GLU A 88 5.63 32.83 10.42
C GLU A 88 6.99 33.26 11.02
N GLU A 89 7.13 33.26 12.36
CA GLU A 89 8.42 33.45 13.04
C GLU A 89 9.42 32.30 12.78
N LYS A 90 8.95 31.14 12.31
CA LYS A 90 9.78 29.96 11.99
C LYS A 90 10.10 29.84 10.50
N MET A 91 9.49 30.68 9.66
CA MET A 91 9.73 30.68 8.21
C MET A 91 11.03 31.41 7.89
N CYS A 92 11.77 30.95 6.88
CA CYS A 92 12.95 31.70 6.48
C CYS A 92 12.51 32.99 5.77
N LEU A 93 13.31 34.06 5.85
CA LEU A 93 12.96 35.36 5.28
C LEU A 93 12.62 35.30 3.78
N ARG A 94 13.16 34.32 3.07
CA ARG A 94 12.82 34.03 1.67
C ARG A 94 11.37 33.55 1.53
N ASP A 95 10.91 32.64 2.38
CA ASP A 95 9.54 32.11 2.34
C ASP A 95 8.51 33.19 2.68
N VAL A 96 8.86 34.06 3.65
CA VAL A 96 8.05 35.25 3.99
C VAL A 96 7.92 36.19 2.79
N VAL A 97 9.01 36.40 2.04
CA VAL A 97 9.03 37.25 0.84
C VAL A 97 8.28 36.60 -0.35
N GLU A 98 8.36 35.27 -0.49
CA GLU A 98 7.62 34.51 -1.51
C GLU A 98 6.11 34.49 -1.26
N ILE A 99 5.68 34.50 0.01
CA ILE A 99 4.26 34.48 0.40
C ILE A 99 3.64 35.88 0.38
N MET A 100 4.38 36.91 0.79
CA MET A 100 3.83 38.27 0.97
C MET A 100 3.88 39.15 -0.28
N LEU A 101 4.67 38.80 -1.30
CA LEU A 101 4.77 39.58 -2.54
C LEU A 101 4.06 38.89 -3.71
N PRO A 102 3.20 39.61 -4.46
CA PRO A 102 2.55 39.09 -5.66
C PRO A 102 3.51 39.09 -6.86
N LEU A 103 4.61 38.34 -6.74
CA LEU A 103 5.78 38.39 -7.63
C LEU A 103 5.45 38.06 -9.09
N LYS A 104 4.44 37.21 -9.32
CA LYS A 104 3.92 36.89 -10.66
C LYS A 104 3.30 38.11 -11.34
N GLU A 105 2.51 38.89 -10.60
CA GLU A 105 1.85 40.10 -11.10
C GLU A 105 2.86 41.21 -11.38
N MET A 106 3.92 41.28 -10.58
CA MET A 106 5.04 42.21 -10.76
C MET A 106 5.86 41.87 -12.00
N ALA A 107 6.19 40.59 -12.22
CA ALA A 107 6.91 40.13 -13.40
C ALA A 107 6.09 40.36 -14.69
N ASP A 108 4.77 40.08 -14.64
CA ASP A 108 3.87 40.41 -15.73
C ASP A 108 3.76 41.92 -15.95
N HIS A 109 3.78 42.72 -14.88
CA HIS A 109 3.80 44.18 -14.98
C HIS A 109 5.09 44.67 -15.67
N MET A 110 6.26 44.11 -15.33
CA MET A 110 7.55 44.45 -15.96
C MET A 110 7.63 44.08 -17.44
N LEU A 111 6.98 42.99 -17.84
CA LEU A 111 6.86 42.60 -19.24
C LEU A 111 5.90 43.53 -19.99
N ARG A 112 4.74 43.87 -19.40
CA ARG A 112 3.76 44.78 -19.99
C ARG A 112 4.27 46.21 -20.14
N THR A 113 5.05 46.71 -19.19
CA THR A 113 5.67 48.05 -19.24
C THR A 113 6.96 48.09 -20.05
N GLY A 114 7.45 46.94 -20.52
CA GLY A 114 8.67 46.84 -21.29
C GLY A 114 9.95 47.11 -20.49
N CYS A 115 9.92 47.02 -19.15
CA CYS A 115 11.13 47.06 -18.32
C CYS A 115 12.09 45.90 -18.66
N ILE A 116 11.51 44.77 -19.07
CA ILE A 116 12.21 43.61 -19.61
C ILE A 116 11.65 43.34 -21.01
N SER A 117 12.53 43.25 -22.02
CA SER A 117 12.14 42.83 -23.37
C SER A 117 12.72 41.48 -23.74
N THR A 118 11.94 40.68 -24.46
CA THR A 118 12.41 39.44 -25.09
C THR A 118 12.75 39.73 -26.54
N GLY A 119 13.96 39.38 -26.97
CA GLY A 119 14.44 39.60 -28.35
C GLY A 119 13.51 39.05 -29.43
N ASP A 120 13.66 39.62 -30.64
CA ASP A 120 12.76 39.47 -31.79
C ASP A 120 12.73 38.05 -32.38
N GLN A 121 11.59 37.68 -32.95
CA GLN A 121 11.23 36.35 -33.43
C GLN A 121 12.01 35.92 -34.68
N ARG A 122 13.28 35.50 -34.54
CA ARG A 122 13.94 34.59 -35.49
C ARG A 122 14.77 33.55 -34.75
N TYR A 123 14.60 32.31 -35.20
CA TYR A 123 15.00 31.06 -34.57
C TYR A 123 16.43 31.05 -34.02
N ASP A 124 16.55 30.43 -32.84
CA ASP A 124 17.75 29.88 -32.17
C ASP A 124 18.53 30.72 -31.14
N THR A 125 18.10 31.92 -30.74
CA THR A 125 18.63 32.53 -29.49
C THR A 125 17.68 33.58 -28.90
N LEU A 126 16.99 33.25 -27.80
CA LEU A 126 16.24 34.23 -27.00
C LEU A 126 17.19 34.96 -26.06
N SER A 127 17.48 36.24 -26.32
CA SER A 127 18.14 37.12 -25.36
C SER A 127 17.09 37.95 -24.59
N MET A 128 17.23 37.99 -23.26
CA MET A 128 16.47 38.92 -22.40
C MET A 128 17.32 40.17 -22.19
N SER A 129 16.79 41.35 -22.51
CA SER A 129 17.46 42.62 -22.25
C SER A 129 16.66 43.48 -21.27
N LEU A 130 17.33 43.92 -20.20
CA LEU A 130 16.78 44.86 -19.23
C LEU A 130 16.92 46.28 -19.79
N LYS A 131 15.81 46.99 -20.01
CA LYS A 131 15.87 48.34 -20.62
C LYS A 131 16.30 49.42 -19.63
N SER A 132 15.85 49.36 -18.37
CA SER A 132 16.25 50.33 -17.34
C SER A 132 16.06 49.77 -15.93
N LYS A 133 17.08 49.95 -15.09
CA LYS A 133 17.04 49.61 -13.65
C LYS A 133 16.00 50.43 -12.88
N SER A 134 15.74 51.68 -13.29
CA SER A 134 14.74 52.55 -12.65
C SER A 134 13.30 52.04 -12.84
N CYS A 135 13.02 51.39 -13.96
CA CYS A 135 11.70 50.85 -14.32
C CYS A 135 11.31 49.65 -13.43
N VAL A 136 12.27 48.76 -13.18
CA VAL A 136 12.10 47.59 -12.29
C VAL A 136 11.85 48.05 -10.85
N LEU A 137 12.61 49.05 -10.40
CA LEU A 137 12.47 49.67 -9.09
C LEU A 137 11.07 50.28 -8.93
N GLU A 138 10.60 51.08 -9.89
CA GLU A 138 9.31 51.77 -9.78
C GLU A 138 8.10 50.81 -9.68
N ILE A 139 8.17 49.66 -10.38
CA ILE A 139 7.16 48.60 -10.27
C ILE A 139 7.22 47.90 -8.92
N PHE A 140 8.42 47.61 -8.41
CA PHE A 140 8.59 47.11 -7.04
C PHE A 140 7.98 48.07 -6.03
N SER A 141 8.27 49.37 -6.14
CA SER A 141 7.71 50.43 -5.28
C SER A 141 6.17 50.43 -5.26
N GLN A 142 5.54 50.33 -6.44
CA GLN A 142 4.09 50.36 -6.57
C GLN A 142 3.42 49.17 -5.89
N TYR A 143 3.93 47.96 -6.09
CA TYR A 143 3.35 46.76 -5.47
C TYR A 143 3.59 46.71 -3.96
N MET A 144 4.77 47.11 -3.48
CA MET A 144 5.06 47.21 -2.05
C MET A 144 4.11 48.19 -1.34
N LYS A 145 3.76 49.32 -1.99
CA LYS A 145 2.79 50.30 -1.46
C LYS A 145 1.34 49.80 -1.53
N ASN A 146 0.96 49.17 -2.64
CA ASN A 146 -0.41 48.70 -2.87
C ASN A 146 -0.83 47.57 -1.92
N TYR A 147 0.11 46.69 -1.56
CA TYR A 147 -0.15 45.55 -0.68
C TYR A 147 0.04 45.86 0.82
N LYS A 148 0.27 47.14 1.18
CA LYS A 148 0.41 47.62 2.57
C LYS A 148 1.31 46.73 3.45
N ILE A 149 2.43 46.24 2.91
CA ILE A 149 3.32 45.33 3.66
C ILE A 149 3.88 46.09 4.87
N PRO A 150 3.50 45.73 6.11
CA PRO A 150 4.01 46.42 7.29
C PRO A 150 5.48 46.06 7.45
N THR A 151 6.31 47.02 7.86
CA THR A 151 7.70 46.77 8.27
C THR A 151 7.72 46.31 9.72
N PRO A 152 8.02 45.03 10.04
CA PRO A 152 8.35 44.66 11.40
C PRO A 152 9.67 45.35 11.74
N SER A 153 9.77 45.95 12.93
CA SER A 153 11.04 46.37 13.53
C SER A 153 12.08 45.23 13.55
N THR A 154 11.61 43.98 13.45
CA THR A 154 12.38 42.77 13.25
C THR A 154 13.08 42.71 11.90
N LEU A 155 12.52 43.17 10.77
CA LEU A 155 13.12 42.99 9.43
C LEU A 155 14.47 43.71 9.29
N HIS A 156 14.55 44.95 9.80
CA HIS A 156 15.77 45.73 9.76
C HIS A 156 16.85 45.16 10.69
N LYS A 157 16.42 44.53 11.79
CA LYS A 157 17.27 43.80 12.75
C LYS A 157 17.67 42.41 12.21
N ILE A 158 16.80 41.74 11.47
CA ILE A 158 17.06 40.45 10.79
C ILE A 158 18.10 40.63 9.68
N LEU A 159 18.03 41.76 8.95
CA LEU A 159 19.00 42.13 7.91
C LEU A 159 20.35 42.61 8.49
N SER A 160 20.36 43.20 9.69
CA SER A 160 21.61 43.61 10.38
C SER A 160 22.28 42.47 11.14
N ASP A 161 21.49 41.60 11.76
CA ASP A 161 21.96 40.55 12.66
C ASP A 161 22.19 39.22 11.92
N GLY A 162 21.75 39.13 10.65
CA GLY A 162 21.96 37.99 9.78
C GLY A 162 21.44 36.69 10.42
N PHE A 163 20.14 36.45 10.37
CA PHE A 163 19.62 35.15 10.80
C PHE A 163 20.37 34.03 10.04
N PRO A 164 20.84 32.98 10.74
CA PRO A 164 21.31 31.79 10.07
C PRO A 164 20.14 31.21 9.30
N CYS A 165 20.20 31.28 7.97
CA CYS A 165 19.29 30.55 7.10
C CYS A 165 19.41 29.08 7.51
N VAL A 166 18.32 28.50 8.01
CA VAL A 166 18.23 27.05 8.32
C VAL A 166 18.37 26.22 7.03
N CYS A 167 18.12 26.85 5.90
CA CYS A 167 18.42 26.40 4.55
C CYS A 167 19.93 26.34 4.22
N LYS A 168 20.81 26.93 5.04
CA LYS A 168 22.28 26.94 4.94
C LYS A 168 22.97 27.13 6.30
N GLU A 169 22.95 26.11 7.15
CA GLU A 169 24.27 25.67 7.59
C GLU A 169 24.96 25.07 6.37
N PRO A 170 26.27 25.27 6.14
CA PRO A 170 26.96 24.49 5.13
C PRO A 170 26.73 23.03 5.52
N LEU A 171 25.91 22.35 4.70
CA LEU A 171 25.90 20.89 4.64
C LEU A 171 27.36 20.50 4.78
N GLN A 172 27.67 19.60 5.72
CA GLN A 172 28.93 18.89 5.58
C GLN A 172 28.93 18.44 4.12
N LYS A 173 29.94 18.82 3.32
CA LYS A 173 29.98 18.73 1.84
C LYS A 173 29.58 17.35 1.24
N ASN A 174 29.29 16.37 2.09
CA ASN A 174 28.87 15.02 1.78
C ASN A 174 27.35 14.76 1.89
N ASP A 175 26.54 15.59 2.55
CA ASP A 175 25.12 15.25 2.84
C ASP A 175 24.19 15.44 1.62
N ASP A 176 24.57 16.28 0.65
CA ASP A 176 23.84 16.40 -0.64
C ASP A 176 23.80 15.07 -1.39
N ARG A 177 24.83 14.23 -1.20
CA ARG A 177 24.91 12.90 -1.81
C ARG A 177 23.85 11.94 -1.28
N LEU A 178 23.18 12.26 -0.16
CA LEU A 178 22.10 11.44 0.39
C LEU A 178 20.86 11.46 -0.50
N PHE A 179 20.68 12.49 -1.33
CA PHE A 179 19.53 12.63 -2.24
C PHE A 179 19.73 11.93 -3.58
N GLU A 180 20.96 11.51 -3.87
CA GLU A 180 21.34 10.84 -5.12
C GLU A 180 21.66 9.36 -4.87
N PRO A 181 21.34 8.46 -5.82
CA PRO A 181 21.78 7.08 -5.76
C PRO A 181 23.31 6.97 -5.90
N GLU A 182 23.90 5.93 -5.32
CA GLU A 182 25.30 5.57 -5.58
C GLU A 182 25.39 4.62 -6.78
N ASP A 183 26.55 4.55 -7.43
CA ASP A 183 26.73 3.82 -8.69
C ASP A 183 26.36 2.32 -8.62
N TRP A 184 26.45 1.72 -7.43
CA TRP A 184 26.14 0.32 -7.20
C TRP A 184 24.67 0.07 -6.81
N TYR A 185 23.87 1.13 -6.63
CA TYR A 185 22.49 1.01 -6.21
C TYR A 185 21.63 0.36 -7.30
N PRO A 186 20.66 -0.50 -6.92
CA PRO A 186 19.67 -1.00 -7.86
C PRO A 186 18.81 0.13 -8.45
N GLU A 187 18.27 -0.09 -9.65
CA GLU A 187 17.37 0.87 -10.28
C GLU A 187 16.11 1.13 -9.42
N LEU A 188 15.69 2.39 -9.32
CA LEU A 188 14.48 2.79 -8.61
C LEU A 188 13.24 2.24 -9.33
N ARG A 189 12.60 1.25 -8.71
CA ARG A 189 11.39 0.60 -9.24
C ARG A 189 10.35 0.40 -8.12
N PRO A 190 9.04 0.40 -8.45
CA PRO A 190 7.99 0.06 -7.50
C PRO A 190 8.21 -1.32 -6.86
N PRO A 191 7.95 -1.50 -5.55
CA PRO A 191 8.04 -2.79 -4.89
C PRO A 191 6.99 -3.77 -5.42
N ALA A 192 7.36 -5.05 -5.57
CA ALA A 192 6.44 -6.08 -6.09
C ALA A 192 5.42 -6.57 -5.04
N GLY A 193 5.72 -6.40 -3.75
CA GLY A 193 4.89 -6.85 -2.63
C GLY A 193 4.76 -5.78 -1.55
N ARG A 194 3.86 -5.99 -0.61
CA ARG A 194 3.54 -5.04 0.46
C ARG A 194 4.50 -5.18 1.64
N LYS A 195 4.46 -4.21 2.55
CA LYS A 195 5.14 -4.27 3.84
C LYS A 195 4.75 -5.52 4.63
N GLU A 196 3.46 -5.84 4.64
CA GLU A 196 2.89 -6.92 5.45
C GLU A 196 3.38 -8.31 5.03
N ASP A 197 3.91 -8.45 3.81
CA ASP A 197 4.45 -9.70 3.27
C ASP A 197 5.82 -10.05 3.85
N ILE A 198 6.59 -9.03 4.27
CA ILE A 198 8.00 -9.20 4.69
C ILE A 198 8.24 -8.79 6.15
N PHE A 199 7.34 -8.03 6.76
CA PHE A 199 7.56 -7.44 8.07
C PHE A 199 6.38 -7.66 9.01
N ARG A 200 6.65 -8.36 10.11
CA ARG A 200 5.74 -8.52 11.26
C ARG A 200 6.50 -8.10 12.53
N PRO A 201 6.06 -7.07 13.27
CA PRO A 201 6.81 -6.55 14.40
C PRO A 201 7.24 -7.60 15.43
N GLU A 202 6.41 -8.62 15.64
CA GLU A 202 6.61 -9.70 16.61
C GLU A 202 7.90 -10.49 16.34
N ASP A 203 8.23 -10.67 15.05
CA ASP A 203 9.40 -11.43 14.59
C ASP A 203 10.72 -10.70 14.92
N PHE A 204 10.67 -9.40 15.22
CA PHE A 204 11.86 -8.56 15.46
C PHE A 204 12.05 -8.17 16.92
N THR A 205 11.33 -8.79 17.86
CA THR A 205 11.36 -8.44 19.30
C THR A 205 12.78 -8.41 19.87
N ALA A 206 13.62 -9.41 19.56
CA ALA A 206 15.00 -9.47 20.05
C ALA A 206 15.89 -8.36 19.47
N VAL A 207 15.71 -8.03 18.19
CA VAL A 207 16.42 -6.94 17.51
C VAL A 207 16.04 -5.60 18.14
N ASP A 208 14.75 -5.41 18.36
CA ASP A 208 14.20 -4.21 18.99
C ASP A 208 14.72 -3.99 20.42
N ASP A 209 14.76 -5.05 21.22
CA ASP A 209 15.25 -4.98 22.60
C ASP A 209 16.75 -4.64 22.66
N LYS A 210 17.56 -5.25 21.76
CA LYS A 210 18.99 -4.92 21.62
C LYS A 210 19.18 -3.45 21.26
N ALA A 211 18.43 -2.96 20.28
CA ALA A 211 18.52 -1.57 19.80
C ALA A 211 18.09 -0.56 20.89
N ARG A 212 17.02 -0.83 21.63
CA ARG A 212 16.55 0.03 22.75
C ARG A 212 17.53 0.03 23.93
N ALA A 213 18.27 -1.05 24.17
CA ALA A 213 19.23 -1.15 25.27
C ALA A 213 20.38 -0.14 25.15
N VAL A 214 20.76 0.28 23.93
CA VAL A 214 21.83 1.27 23.68
C VAL A 214 21.59 2.59 24.41
N ARG A 215 20.33 3.05 24.49
CA ARG A 215 20.00 4.26 25.26
C ARG A 215 20.35 4.12 26.75
N LYS A 216 20.15 2.93 27.33
CA LYS A 216 20.45 2.67 28.76
C LYS A 216 21.95 2.62 29.04
N LEU A 217 22.75 2.30 28.03
CA LEU A 217 24.22 2.28 28.11
C LEU A 217 24.82 3.71 28.06
N GLY A 218 24.01 4.75 27.79
CA GLY A 218 24.42 6.15 27.59
C GLY A 218 24.50 7.05 28.82
N CYS A 219 24.56 6.51 30.04
CA CYS A 219 24.94 7.31 31.22
C CYS A 219 26.25 6.78 31.79
N ALA A 220 27.38 7.30 31.31
CA ALA A 220 28.66 7.13 31.98
C ALA A 220 28.59 7.82 33.36
N LYS A 221 28.54 7.04 34.44
CA LYS A 221 29.03 7.51 35.74
C LYS A 221 30.49 7.09 35.86
N ILE A 222 31.36 8.02 36.21
CA ILE A 222 32.70 7.70 36.70
C ILE A 222 32.51 6.83 37.96
N VAL A 223 33.06 5.61 37.93
CA VAL A 223 33.23 4.76 39.12
C VAL A 223 34.73 4.46 39.22
N GLY A 224 35.48 5.37 39.84
CA GLY A 224 36.94 5.24 39.98
C GLY A 224 37.71 5.30 38.66
N ASP A 225 38.82 4.55 38.57
CA ASP A 225 39.83 4.60 37.50
C ASP A 225 39.60 3.61 36.32
N VAL A 226 38.38 3.07 36.16
CA VAL A 226 38.08 2.13 35.08
C VAL A 226 37.44 2.87 33.90
N LEU A 227 38.07 2.79 32.72
CA LEU A 227 37.53 3.26 31.44
C LEU A 227 36.17 2.60 31.17
N ALA A 228 35.09 3.37 31.28
CA ALA A 228 33.76 3.00 30.80
C ALA A 228 33.78 2.79 29.27
N PRO A 229 32.86 1.97 28.71
CA PRO A 229 32.70 1.86 27.26
C PRO A 229 32.51 3.26 26.66
N ARG A 230 33.19 3.55 25.54
CA ARG A 230 32.94 4.78 24.77
C ARG A 230 31.44 4.87 24.47
N SER A 231 30.85 6.04 24.67
CA SER A 231 29.44 6.27 24.30
C SER A 231 29.25 5.87 22.83
N LEU A 232 28.38 4.90 22.55
CA LEU A 232 28.09 4.46 21.18
C LEU A 232 27.55 5.60 20.29
N ARG A 233 27.15 6.74 20.88
CA ARG A 233 26.75 7.93 20.13
C ARG A 233 27.93 8.78 19.64
N GLY A 234 29.15 8.47 20.07
CA GLY A 234 30.38 9.17 19.69
C GLY A 234 31.03 8.65 18.41
N SER A 235 30.60 7.50 17.87
CA SER A 235 31.12 6.96 16.61
C SER A 235 30.00 6.25 15.86
N PHE A 236 29.89 6.53 14.56
CA PHE A 236 28.94 5.81 13.71
C PHE A 236 29.37 4.34 13.52
N GLU A 237 30.66 4.09 13.40
CA GLU A 237 31.24 2.77 13.16
C GLU A 237 30.96 1.83 14.34
N ASP A 238 31.23 2.29 15.57
CA ASP A 238 30.94 1.53 16.79
C ASP A 238 29.42 1.27 16.94
N LEU A 239 28.60 2.28 16.63
CA LEU A 239 27.14 2.16 16.68
C LEU A 239 26.62 1.13 15.69
N ILE A 240 27.02 1.22 14.42
CA ILE A 240 26.57 0.31 13.38
C ILE A 240 27.08 -1.11 13.65
N ALA A 241 28.33 -1.28 14.07
CA ALA A 241 28.85 -2.58 14.46
C ALA A 241 28.00 -3.22 15.57
N TYR A 242 27.65 -2.46 16.61
CA TYR A 242 26.79 -2.97 17.69
C TYR A 242 25.37 -3.30 17.21
N LEU A 243 24.73 -2.39 16.45
CA LEU A 243 23.35 -2.57 16.00
C LEU A 243 23.20 -3.73 15.02
N THR A 244 24.21 -3.99 14.20
CA THR A 244 24.17 -5.00 13.13
C THR A 244 24.82 -6.33 13.49
N GLU A 245 25.52 -6.41 14.63
CA GLU A 245 26.15 -7.65 15.09
C GLU A 245 25.11 -8.78 15.25
N GLY A 246 25.37 -9.86 14.52
CA GLY A 246 24.53 -11.06 14.48
C GLY A 246 23.36 -11.00 13.51
N LEU A 247 23.13 -9.87 12.83
CA LEU A 247 22.03 -9.69 11.89
C LEU A 247 22.44 -10.10 10.47
N THR A 248 21.60 -10.88 9.82
CA THR A 248 21.93 -11.52 8.54
C THR A 248 21.28 -10.82 7.34
N SER A 249 20.12 -10.19 7.54
CA SER A 249 19.36 -9.50 6.51
C SER A 249 19.38 -7.98 6.64
N ASP A 250 19.23 -7.27 5.51
CA ASP A 250 19.12 -5.81 5.50
C ASP A 250 17.85 -5.31 6.18
N LEU A 251 16.78 -6.13 6.19
CA LEU A 251 15.55 -5.86 6.93
C LEU A 251 15.82 -5.80 8.44
N GLU A 252 16.52 -6.78 9.01
CA GLU A 252 16.90 -6.80 10.42
C GLU A 252 17.77 -5.58 10.77
N ARG A 253 18.77 -5.26 9.93
CA ARG A 253 19.68 -4.12 10.14
C ARG A 253 18.93 -2.78 10.10
N THR A 254 18.06 -2.59 9.12
CA THR A 254 17.25 -1.37 9.00
C THR A 254 16.29 -1.25 10.18
N ARG A 255 15.69 -2.37 10.62
CA ARG A 255 14.84 -2.40 11.81
C ARG A 255 15.62 -2.00 13.07
N ALA A 256 16.82 -2.53 13.28
CA ALA A 256 17.68 -2.16 14.40
C ALA A 256 17.98 -0.65 14.43
N ILE A 257 18.33 -0.07 13.27
CA ILE A 257 18.58 1.37 13.11
C ILE A 257 17.32 2.18 13.44
N PHE A 258 16.18 1.84 12.85
CA PHE A 258 14.91 2.53 13.06
C PHE A 258 14.49 2.48 14.54
N THR A 259 14.55 1.31 15.16
CA THR A 259 14.21 1.11 16.57
C THR A 259 15.16 1.86 17.50
N TRP A 260 16.47 1.88 17.19
CA TRP A 260 17.44 2.67 17.93
C TRP A 260 17.11 4.17 17.85
N MET A 261 16.83 4.71 16.67
CA MET A 261 16.51 6.12 16.49
C MET A 261 15.28 6.53 17.31
N GLY A 262 14.19 5.78 17.23
CA GLY A 262 12.99 6.05 18.01
C GLY A 262 13.20 5.94 19.51
N ALA A 263 14.16 5.12 19.96
CA ALA A 263 14.55 5.06 21.37
C ALA A 263 15.24 6.35 21.84
N GLN A 264 15.80 7.20 20.97
CA GLN A 264 16.55 8.40 21.39
C GLN A 264 15.67 9.53 21.91
N LYS A 265 14.35 9.52 21.62
CA LYS A 265 13.39 10.60 21.96
C LYS A 265 13.90 11.98 21.54
N ILE A 266 14.10 12.16 20.24
CA ILE A 266 14.75 13.34 19.65
C ILE A 266 13.98 14.63 19.96
N ALA A 267 12.64 14.62 19.95
CA ALA A 267 11.83 15.82 20.12
C ALA A 267 11.86 16.38 21.56
N SER A 268 11.99 15.52 22.57
CA SER A 268 12.08 15.93 23.98
C SER A 268 13.50 16.13 24.50
N GLN A 269 14.53 16.06 23.64
CA GLN A 269 15.88 16.32 24.10
C GLN A 269 16.10 17.79 24.40
N THR A 270 16.43 18.08 25.66
CA THR A 270 17.01 19.36 26.06
C THR A 270 18.52 19.27 25.93
N THR A 271 19.09 19.88 24.89
CA THR A 271 20.54 19.92 24.70
C THR A 271 21.11 21.19 25.29
N ASP A 272 22.11 21.07 26.17
CA ASP A 272 22.89 22.22 26.63
C ASP A 272 23.77 22.72 25.47
N GLU A 273 23.48 23.92 24.97
CA GLU A 273 24.21 24.54 23.84
C GLU A 273 25.69 24.79 24.16
N THR A 274 26.09 24.72 25.44
CA THR A 274 27.45 24.99 25.88
C THR A 274 28.38 23.77 25.81
N GLU A 275 27.86 22.55 25.69
CA GLU A 275 28.70 21.35 25.61
C GLU A 275 29.23 21.15 24.17
N PRO A 276 30.55 21.06 23.94
CA PRO A 276 31.10 20.79 22.62
C PRO A 276 30.78 19.35 22.19
N VAL A 277 30.21 19.17 20.99
CA VAL A 277 30.02 17.84 20.37
C VAL A 277 30.83 17.73 19.09
N GLU A 278 31.52 16.60 18.95
CA GLU A 278 32.34 16.31 17.79
C GLU A 278 31.47 16.21 16.52
N PRO A 279 31.76 17.01 15.48
CA PRO A 279 31.02 16.96 14.22
C PRO A 279 31.11 15.58 13.56
N GLY A 280 30.04 15.16 12.89
CA GLY A 280 30.03 13.89 12.15
C GLY A 280 29.88 12.65 13.03
N THR A 281 29.35 12.80 14.25
CA THR A 281 28.98 11.71 15.16
C THR A 281 27.45 11.54 15.24
N PRO A 282 26.93 10.37 15.65
CA PRO A 282 25.50 10.21 15.92
C PRO A 282 24.93 11.24 16.90
N GLU A 283 25.66 11.59 17.96
CA GLU A 283 25.26 12.62 18.94
C GLU A 283 25.11 14.00 18.29
N ALA A 284 26.02 14.38 17.38
CA ALA A 284 25.92 15.65 16.65
C ALA A 284 24.64 15.73 15.82
N TYR A 285 24.27 14.63 15.16
CA TYR A 285 23.05 14.55 14.38
C TYR A 285 21.79 14.60 15.24
N ILE A 286 21.78 13.88 16.37
CA ILE A 286 20.65 13.89 17.31
C ILE A 286 20.41 15.32 17.83
N ARG A 287 21.48 16.04 18.22
CA ARG A 287 21.39 17.43 18.67
C ARG A 287 20.87 18.37 17.59
N LYS A 288 21.34 18.22 16.34
CA LYS A 288 20.80 19.01 15.23
C LYS A 288 19.33 18.67 14.97
N ALA A 289 18.96 17.40 15.10
CA ALA A 289 17.62 16.93 14.88
C ALA A 289 16.62 17.43 15.94
N SER A 290 17.04 17.65 17.19
CA SER A 290 16.19 18.25 18.22
C SER A 290 15.92 19.75 17.99
N GLN A 291 16.77 20.43 17.22
CA GLN A 291 16.61 21.85 16.84
C GLN A 291 15.92 22.00 15.47
N ASN A 292 16.18 21.07 14.55
CA ASN A 292 15.68 21.08 13.18
C ASN A 292 15.36 19.63 12.74
N ASN A 293 14.06 19.33 12.68
CA ASN A 293 13.54 18.00 12.35
C ASN A 293 13.96 17.46 10.97
N SER A 294 14.42 18.31 10.03
CA SER A 294 14.97 17.85 8.75
C SER A 294 16.25 17.02 8.87
N PHE A 295 16.90 17.02 10.04
CA PHE A 295 18.06 16.16 10.32
C PHE A 295 17.67 14.74 10.75
N ILE A 296 16.41 14.48 11.11
CA ILE A 296 15.93 13.13 11.45
C ILE A 296 16.03 12.18 10.25
N PRO A 297 15.46 12.49 9.06
CA PRO A 297 15.62 11.62 7.90
C PRO A 297 17.09 11.53 7.45
N LYS A 298 17.89 12.60 7.59
CA LYS A 298 19.34 12.57 7.29
C LYS A 298 20.10 11.58 8.17
N LEU A 299 19.88 11.61 9.49
CA LEU A 299 20.50 10.66 10.41
C LEU A 299 20.15 9.22 10.02
N PHE A 300 18.89 8.96 9.69
CA PHE A 300 18.46 7.64 9.25
C PHE A 300 19.20 7.19 7.98
N ALA A 301 19.28 8.05 6.96
CA ALA A 301 19.97 7.73 5.71
C ALA A 301 21.47 7.49 5.91
N VAL A 302 22.11 8.30 6.76
CA VAL A 302 23.53 8.16 7.12
C VAL A 302 23.81 6.83 7.81
N LEU A 303 22.93 6.40 8.73
CA LEU A 303 23.05 5.11 9.40
C LEU A 303 22.84 3.95 8.43
N CYS A 304 21.85 4.02 7.54
CA CYS A 304 21.60 2.98 6.54
C CYS A 304 22.80 2.81 5.60
N ARG A 305 23.34 3.90 5.04
CA ARG A 305 24.48 3.83 4.13
C ARG A 305 25.74 3.28 4.79
N ARG A 306 25.97 3.61 6.07
CA ARG A 306 27.10 3.04 6.85
C ARG A 306 26.91 1.57 7.22
N ALA A 307 25.69 1.06 7.18
CA ALA A 307 25.37 -0.35 7.33
C ALA A 307 25.28 -1.07 5.97
N ASP A 308 25.80 -0.46 4.90
CA ASP A 308 25.78 -0.98 3.52
C ASP A 308 24.36 -1.23 2.97
N ILE A 309 23.36 -0.49 3.47
CA ILE A 309 21.97 -0.54 2.98
C ILE A 309 21.77 0.61 1.98
N PRO A 310 21.38 0.34 0.72
CA PRO A 310 21.05 1.39 -0.23
C PRO A 310 19.94 2.28 0.31
N CYS A 311 20.21 3.58 0.44
CA CYS A 311 19.26 4.53 1.00
C CYS A 311 19.37 5.89 0.30
N ILE A 312 18.24 6.41 -0.15
CA ILE A 312 18.12 7.70 -0.84
C ILE A 312 17.12 8.57 -0.10
N LEU A 313 17.46 9.83 0.14
CA LEU A 313 16.51 10.82 0.61
C LEU A 313 15.66 11.35 -0.54
N VAL A 314 14.36 11.45 -0.28
CA VAL A 314 13.37 12.00 -1.18
C VAL A 314 12.94 13.35 -0.65
N LEU A 315 13.06 14.39 -1.47
CA LEU A 315 12.54 15.72 -1.19
C LEU A 315 11.12 15.82 -1.77
N GLY A 316 10.21 16.42 -1.02
CA GLY A 316 8.82 16.51 -1.42
C GLY A 316 7.99 17.46 -0.59
N LYS A 317 6.69 17.45 -0.85
CA LYS A 317 5.67 18.19 -0.11
C LYS A 317 4.74 17.24 0.63
N SER A 318 4.19 17.66 1.76
CA SER A 318 3.30 16.79 2.54
C SER A 318 2.00 17.47 2.99
N LYS A 319 0.91 16.71 2.98
CA LYS A 319 -0.36 17.04 3.63
C LYS A 319 -0.19 16.85 5.15
N CYS A 320 0.28 17.89 5.84
CA CYS A 320 0.54 17.86 7.28
C CYS A 320 -0.17 19.02 7.99
N SER A 321 0.33 19.44 9.16
CA SER A 321 -0.19 20.60 9.89
C SER A 321 -0.34 21.80 8.96
N GLY A 322 -1.52 22.43 8.99
CA GLY A 322 -1.87 23.57 8.13
C GLY A 322 -2.50 23.21 6.78
N TYR A 323 -2.48 21.94 6.36
CA TYR A 323 -3.23 21.49 5.16
C TYR A 323 -4.68 21.14 5.52
N ALA A 324 -5.63 21.71 4.81
CA ALA A 324 -7.01 21.24 4.76
C ALA A 324 -7.28 20.48 3.45
N ALA A 325 -8.18 19.50 3.51
CA ALA A 325 -8.57 18.71 2.34
C ALA A 325 -8.94 19.63 1.15
N GLY A 326 -8.23 19.46 0.02
CA GLY A 326 -8.47 20.23 -1.20
C GLY A 326 -7.69 21.54 -1.35
N ASP A 327 -6.84 21.90 -0.38
CA ASP A 327 -5.98 23.06 -0.53
C ASP A 327 -5.03 22.90 -1.73
N GLN A 328 -4.97 23.94 -2.56
CA GLN A 328 -4.16 23.94 -3.78
C GLN A 328 -2.67 24.21 -3.49
N VAL A 329 -2.38 24.88 -2.38
CA VAL A 329 -1.03 25.18 -1.93
C VAL A 329 -0.70 24.22 -0.81
N ILE A 330 0.33 23.39 -1.02
CA ILE A 330 0.90 22.53 0.02
C ILE A 330 2.09 23.29 0.61
N PRO A 331 1.97 23.85 1.83
CA PRO A 331 2.95 24.79 2.36
C PRO A 331 4.21 24.09 2.87
N TYR A 332 4.12 22.83 3.28
CA TYR A 332 5.20 22.16 3.99
C TYR A 332 6.06 21.30 3.06
N HIS A 333 7.34 21.65 3.00
CA HIS A 333 8.37 20.81 2.43
C HIS A 333 8.88 19.83 3.49
N THR A 334 8.99 18.56 3.11
CA THR A 334 9.53 17.51 3.97
C THR A 334 10.47 16.60 3.18
N SER A 335 11.19 15.75 3.91
CA SER A 335 11.97 14.70 3.30
C SER A 335 11.81 13.38 4.05
N TRP A 336 11.81 12.30 3.29
CA TRP A 336 11.72 10.94 3.80
C TRP A 336 12.78 10.08 3.11
N ALA A 337 12.94 8.83 3.56
CA ALA A 337 13.93 7.92 3.04
C ALA A 337 13.29 6.84 2.17
N THR A 338 14.03 6.40 1.16
CA THR A 338 13.74 5.24 0.33
C THR A 338 14.89 4.26 0.48
N VAL A 339 14.62 3.07 0.98
CA VAL A 339 15.62 2.02 1.30
C VAL A 339 15.41 0.79 0.44
N PHE A 340 16.49 0.13 0.01
CA PHE A 340 16.42 -1.12 -0.74
C PHE A 340 16.48 -2.32 0.21
N ILE A 341 15.38 -3.04 0.35
CA ILE A 341 15.23 -4.16 1.28
C ILE A 341 14.50 -5.29 0.56
N ASP A 342 15.02 -6.51 0.71
CA ASP A 342 14.43 -7.72 0.13
C ASP A 342 14.17 -7.60 -1.38
N GLY A 343 15.17 -7.06 -2.09
CA GLY A 343 15.13 -6.89 -3.54
C GLY A 343 14.30 -5.71 -4.05
N HIS A 344 13.75 -4.86 -3.17
CA HIS A 344 12.83 -3.79 -3.56
C HIS A 344 13.07 -2.47 -2.83
N TRP A 345 12.77 -1.35 -3.48
CA TRP A 345 12.75 -0.03 -2.85
C TRP A 345 11.48 0.17 -2.03
N ARG A 346 11.61 0.68 -0.80
CA ARG A 346 10.51 0.90 0.15
C ARG A 346 10.70 2.20 0.91
N PHE A 347 9.59 2.82 1.32
CA PHE A 347 9.65 4.10 2.04
C PHE A 347 9.81 3.94 3.54
N VAL A 348 10.60 4.82 4.15
CA VAL A 348 10.61 5.05 5.59
C VAL A 348 10.45 6.55 5.80
N HIS A 349 9.57 6.97 6.71
CA HIS A 349 9.40 8.37 7.08
C HIS A 349 9.81 8.61 8.54
N PRO A 350 11.13 8.73 8.84
CA PRO A 350 11.64 8.80 10.22
C PRO A 350 11.08 9.95 11.05
N GLN A 351 10.88 11.13 10.46
CA GLN A 351 10.33 12.28 11.19
C GLN A 351 8.93 11.98 11.75
N TRP A 352 7.98 11.56 10.92
CA TRP A 352 6.63 11.21 11.34
C TRP A 352 6.55 9.91 12.17
N ALA A 353 7.55 9.03 12.04
CA ALA A 353 7.69 7.88 12.92
C ALA A 353 7.99 8.29 14.36
N PHE A 354 8.83 9.32 14.55
CA PHE A 354 9.39 9.66 15.85
C PHE A 354 8.81 10.92 16.49
N GLU A 355 8.11 11.74 15.71
CA GLU A 355 7.52 12.99 16.17
C GLU A 355 6.06 13.12 15.73
N CYS A 356 5.24 13.73 16.59
CA CYS A 356 3.87 14.08 16.26
C CYS A 356 3.57 15.48 16.80
N LEU A 357 2.97 16.34 15.99
CA LEU A 357 2.36 17.57 16.47
C LEU A 357 1.01 17.22 17.10
N GLN A 358 0.81 17.57 18.38
CA GLN A 358 -0.48 17.40 19.07
C GLN A 358 -1.11 18.75 19.36
N ASN A 359 -2.44 18.78 19.44
CA ASN A 359 -3.23 19.97 19.81
C ASN A 359 -2.96 21.17 18.89
N ALA A 360 -2.64 20.95 17.62
CA ALA A 360 -2.60 22.01 16.62
C ALA A 360 -4.01 22.22 16.06
N ASP A 361 -4.49 23.45 16.12
CA ASP A 361 -5.77 23.86 15.54
C ASP A 361 -5.60 25.28 15.02
N THR A 362 -6.07 25.55 13.79
CA THR A 362 -5.96 26.88 13.19
C THR A 362 -7.00 27.85 13.77
N GLY A 363 -8.02 27.37 14.48
CA GLY A 363 -9.12 28.21 14.98
C GLY A 363 -10.11 28.66 13.90
N SER A 364 -9.89 28.26 12.65
CA SER A 364 -10.67 28.70 11.48
C SER A 364 -11.99 27.95 11.29
N TRP A 365 -12.21 26.87 12.05
CA TRP A 365 -13.34 25.96 11.89
C TRP A 365 -14.32 26.05 13.07
N LEU A 366 -15.60 26.21 12.77
CA LEU A 366 -16.71 26.08 13.70
C LEU A 366 -17.23 24.65 13.67
N LEU A 367 -17.16 23.91 14.77
CA LEU A 367 -17.76 22.58 14.87
C LEU A 367 -19.27 22.73 14.88
N VAL A 368 -19.94 22.33 13.80
CA VAL A 368 -21.38 22.43 13.64
C VAL A 368 -22.04 21.28 14.39
N GLU A 369 -21.75 20.05 14.02
CA GLU A 369 -22.42 18.85 14.54
C GLU A 369 -21.44 17.72 14.80
N GLU A 370 -21.62 17.00 15.90
CA GLU A 370 -20.87 15.79 16.24
C GLU A 370 -21.83 14.64 16.55
N ASP A 371 -21.78 13.59 15.74
CA ASP A 371 -22.50 12.33 15.96
C ASP A 371 -24.01 12.45 16.24
N GLY A 372 -24.67 13.48 15.70
CA GLY A 372 -26.10 13.76 15.89
C GLY A 372 -26.40 14.69 17.06
N LYS A 373 -25.40 15.44 17.52
CA LYS A 373 -25.54 16.51 18.51
C LYS A 373 -25.07 17.82 17.89
N ALA A 374 -25.89 18.85 17.97
CA ALA A 374 -25.46 20.20 17.67
C ALA A 374 -24.45 20.65 18.74
N VAL A 375 -23.23 21.03 18.34
CA VAL A 375 -22.17 21.46 19.26
C VAL A 375 -21.92 22.96 19.14
N ARG A 376 -21.76 23.47 17.90
CA ARG A 376 -21.60 24.89 17.56
C ARG A 376 -20.46 25.59 18.34
N GLU A 377 -19.32 24.91 18.47
CA GLU A 377 -18.13 25.43 19.17
C GLU A 377 -17.05 25.85 18.19
N LYS A 378 -16.54 27.08 18.33
CA LYS A 378 -15.42 27.56 17.53
C LYS A 378 -14.11 27.04 18.12
N ALA A 379 -13.26 26.48 17.27
CA ALA A 379 -11.93 26.09 17.65
C ALA A 379 -11.14 27.29 18.22
N LYS A 380 -10.39 27.08 19.30
CA LYS A 380 -9.69 28.17 20.01
C LYS A 380 -8.38 28.63 19.35
N GLY A 381 -7.91 27.92 18.31
CA GLY A 381 -6.63 28.18 17.69
C GLY A 381 -5.47 27.86 18.65
N THR A 382 -4.72 26.80 18.39
CA THR A 382 -3.57 26.41 19.20
C THR A 382 -2.41 26.00 18.30
N GLY A 383 -1.21 26.51 18.54
CA GLY A 383 -0.01 26.21 17.73
C GLY A 383 0.54 24.78 17.90
N GLY A 384 -0.14 23.94 18.69
CA GLY A 384 0.25 22.58 19.00
C GLY A 384 1.53 22.44 19.82
N THR A 385 1.88 21.19 20.12
CA THR A 385 3.13 20.82 20.79
C THR A 385 3.67 19.55 20.14
N THR A 386 4.93 19.60 19.72
CA THR A 386 5.62 18.42 19.19
C THR A 386 5.96 17.48 20.34
N VAL A 387 5.59 16.21 20.22
CA VAL A 387 5.89 15.16 21.19
C VAL A 387 6.55 13.98 20.52
N ASP A 388 7.41 13.28 21.26
CA ASP A 388 7.99 12.03 20.80
C ASP A 388 6.92 10.93 20.66
N ARG A 389 7.06 10.14 19.61
CA ARG A 389 6.25 8.96 19.32
C ARG A 389 7.15 7.84 18.79
N PHE A 390 6.61 6.62 18.76
CA PHE A 390 7.16 5.54 17.94
C PHE A 390 6.02 4.97 17.09
N ASP A 391 5.92 5.43 15.85
CA ASP A 391 4.84 5.08 14.94
C ASP A 391 5.31 4.13 13.85
N GLU A 392 5.05 2.85 14.08
CA GLU A 392 5.39 1.75 13.18
C GLU A 392 4.82 1.91 11.76
N TYR A 393 3.75 2.70 11.59
CA TYR A 393 3.15 2.92 10.26
C TYR A 393 4.15 3.48 9.24
N TYR A 394 5.04 4.36 9.70
CA TYR A 394 6.00 5.05 8.85
C TYR A 394 7.30 4.28 8.59
N PHE A 395 7.39 3.02 9.03
CA PHE A 395 8.44 2.08 8.66
C PHE A 395 7.99 1.25 7.47
N LEU A 396 8.71 1.26 6.35
CA LEU A 396 8.39 0.48 5.13
C LEU A 396 6.98 0.74 4.57
N THR A 397 6.45 1.96 4.72
CA THR A 397 5.09 2.32 4.28
C THR A 397 4.91 2.01 2.79
N ASN A 398 3.76 1.41 2.44
CA ASN A 398 3.46 1.06 1.06
C ASN A 398 3.38 2.35 0.19
N PRO A 399 3.90 2.33 -1.06
CA PRO A 399 3.95 3.53 -1.89
C PRO A 399 2.60 4.22 -2.11
N GLU A 400 1.53 3.46 -2.35
CA GLU A 400 0.19 4.01 -2.55
C GLU A 400 -0.38 4.70 -1.30
N GLU A 401 0.13 4.36 -0.12
CA GLU A 401 -0.28 4.94 1.15
C GLU A 401 0.54 6.21 1.43
N LEU A 402 1.86 6.16 1.29
CA LEU A 402 2.69 7.34 1.55
C LEU A 402 2.46 8.44 0.52
N ASN A 403 2.31 8.09 -0.78
CA ASN A 403 2.04 9.09 -1.81
C ASN A 403 0.68 9.80 -1.65
N SER A 404 -0.25 9.24 -0.87
CA SER A 404 -1.52 9.92 -0.55
C SER A 404 -1.35 11.17 0.33
N VAL A 405 -0.24 11.24 1.06
CA VAL A 405 0.08 12.30 2.03
C VAL A 405 1.44 12.97 1.80
N CYS A 406 2.33 12.39 0.99
CA CYS A 406 3.65 12.92 0.63
C CYS A 406 3.85 12.86 -0.89
N HIS A 407 4.05 14.00 -1.55
CA HIS A 407 4.31 14.09 -2.98
C HIS A 407 5.79 14.38 -3.25
N ALA A 408 6.49 13.45 -3.89
CA ALA A 408 7.90 13.63 -4.25
C ALA A 408 8.06 14.64 -5.39
N GLU A 409 9.06 15.53 -5.27
CA GLU A 409 9.40 16.48 -6.34
C GLU A 409 9.90 15.77 -7.60
N ASP A 410 10.63 14.67 -7.42
CA ASP A 410 11.07 13.78 -8.49
C ASP A 410 10.04 12.64 -8.67
N PRO A 411 9.33 12.57 -9.81
CA PRO A 411 8.35 11.51 -10.08
C PRO A 411 8.93 10.09 -10.00
N SER A 412 10.21 9.89 -10.33
CA SER A 412 10.86 8.57 -10.28
C SER A 412 11.01 8.04 -8.85
N LYS A 413 11.03 8.93 -7.85
CA LYS A 413 11.17 8.61 -6.43
C LYS A 413 9.83 8.32 -5.74
N GLN A 414 8.71 8.35 -6.46
CA GLN A 414 7.38 8.01 -5.92
C GLN A 414 7.15 6.50 -5.77
N LEU A 415 7.96 5.65 -6.41
CA LEU A 415 7.80 4.19 -6.37
C LEU A 415 6.40 3.69 -6.82
N LEU A 416 5.75 4.43 -7.71
CA LEU A 416 4.47 4.07 -8.33
C LEU A 416 4.68 3.60 -9.77
N HIS A 417 3.79 2.74 -10.29
CA HIS A 417 3.79 2.39 -11.71
C HIS A 417 3.40 3.57 -12.59
N THR A 418 2.61 4.50 -12.05
CA THR A 418 2.27 5.76 -12.70
C THR A 418 2.42 6.89 -11.70
N PRO A 419 3.55 7.62 -11.76
CA PRO A 419 3.78 8.74 -10.86
C PRO A 419 2.65 9.76 -10.92
N TRP A 420 2.18 10.19 -9.76
CA TRP A 420 1.12 11.18 -9.64
C TRP A 420 1.66 12.58 -9.88
N THR A 421 0.87 13.39 -10.58
CA THR A 421 1.12 14.83 -10.66
C THR A 421 0.73 15.51 -9.36
N MET A 422 1.20 16.75 -9.15
CA MET A 422 0.74 17.57 -8.01
C MET A 422 -0.78 17.76 -8.02
N ALA A 423 -1.40 17.84 -9.21
CA ALA A 423 -2.85 17.98 -9.35
C ALA A 423 -3.59 16.71 -8.88
N ASP A 424 -3.06 15.52 -9.21
CA ASP A 424 -3.58 14.24 -8.73
C ASP A 424 -3.45 14.13 -7.20
N PHE A 425 -2.30 14.54 -6.67
CA PHE A 425 -2.04 14.57 -5.23
C PHE A 425 -3.04 15.45 -4.47
N VAL A 426 -3.29 16.68 -4.93
CA VAL A 426 -4.26 17.61 -4.31
C VAL A 426 -5.69 17.10 -4.42
N LYS A 427 -6.04 16.43 -5.52
CA LYS A 427 -7.37 15.82 -5.72
C LYS A 427 -7.60 14.60 -4.83
N THR A 428 -6.56 13.88 -4.43
CA THR A 428 -6.70 12.67 -3.61
C THR A 428 -7.24 13.02 -2.21
N PRO A 429 -8.30 12.34 -1.72
CA PRO A 429 -8.83 12.56 -0.37
C PRO A 429 -7.76 12.49 0.71
N TYR A 430 -7.96 13.25 1.80
CA TYR A 430 -7.04 13.22 2.93
C TYR A 430 -7.40 12.04 3.84
N LEU A 431 -6.90 10.85 3.50
CA LEU A 431 -7.10 9.62 4.25
C LEU A 431 -6.01 9.48 5.32
N HIS A 432 -6.41 9.18 6.55
CA HIS A 432 -5.47 9.02 7.65
C HIS A 432 -4.89 7.60 7.67
N LYS A 433 -3.73 7.43 8.34
CA LYS A 433 -3.10 6.11 8.55
C LYS A 433 -4.05 5.02 9.08
N GLY A 434 -5.08 5.41 9.83
CA GLY A 434 -6.07 4.51 10.37
C GLY A 434 -6.91 3.80 9.30
N TYR A 435 -7.28 4.53 8.25
CA TYR A 435 -7.98 3.98 7.09
C TYR A 435 -7.21 2.82 6.45
N PHE A 436 -5.90 2.97 6.28
CA PHE A 436 -5.07 1.96 5.62
C PHE A 436 -4.86 0.71 6.49
N LYS A 437 -4.90 0.85 7.82
CA LYS A 437 -4.76 -0.26 8.79
C LYS A 437 -6.05 -1.04 9.03
N THR A 438 -7.18 -0.53 8.57
CA THR A 438 -8.49 -1.13 8.79
C THR A 438 -9.07 -1.64 7.48
N PRO A 439 -10.07 -2.55 7.54
CA PRO A 439 -10.69 -3.04 6.31
C PRO A 439 -11.72 -2.06 5.75
N TRP A 440 -11.84 -0.85 6.31
CA TRP A 440 -12.66 0.21 5.76
C TRP A 440 -12.16 0.62 4.38
N LYS A 441 -13.10 0.87 3.47
CA LYS A 441 -12.82 1.40 2.13
C LYS A 441 -13.82 2.44 1.73
N LEU A 442 -13.31 3.54 1.19
CA LEU A 442 -14.13 4.56 0.57
C LEU A 442 -14.68 4.01 -0.76
N LEU A 443 -16.00 4.01 -0.93
CA LEU A 443 -16.66 3.59 -2.18
C LEU A 443 -17.01 4.76 -3.09
N SER A 444 -17.18 5.95 -2.52
CA SER A 444 -17.59 7.11 -3.30
C SER A 444 -16.42 7.69 -4.09
N ALA A 445 -16.68 8.03 -5.35
CA ALA A 445 -15.69 8.49 -6.33
C ALA A 445 -15.24 9.95 -6.10
N TYR A 446 -14.99 10.34 -4.85
CA TYR A 446 -14.77 11.73 -4.54
C TYR A 446 -13.29 12.09 -4.42
N GLY A 447 -12.96 13.25 -4.95
CA GLY A 447 -11.72 13.93 -4.60
C GLY A 447 -11.79 14.53 -3.18
N ALA A 448 -10.70 15.16 -2.75
CA ALA A 448 -10.60 15.85 -1.46
C ALA A 448 -11.66 16.95 -1.27
N VAL A 449 -12.24 17.46 -2.36
CA VAL A 449 -13.31 18.45 -2.37
C VAL A 449 -14.57 17.87 -3.01
N LEU A 450 -15.68 17.93 -2.27
CA LEU A 450 -17.03 17.59 -2.71
C LEU A 450 -17.75 18.88 -3.13
N GLU A 451 -18.39 18.88 -4.29
CA GLU A 451 -19.12 20.05 -4.80
C GLU A 451 -20.59 19.69 -5.09
N PRO A 452 -21.43 19.54 -4.05
CA PRO A 452 -22.84 19.22 -4.25
C PRO A 452 -23.56 20.36 -4.96
N LEU A 453 -24.42 20.02 -5.93
CA LEU A 453 -25.17 21.00 -6.73
C LEU A 453 -26.34 21.62 -5.96
N ASP A 454 -26.92 20.86 -5.05
CA ASP A 454 -28.16 21.14 -4.31
C ASP A 454 -27.94 21.24 -2.80
N GLY A 455 -26.69 21.13 -2.34
CA GLY A 455 -26.36 21.09 -0.91
C GLY A 455 -26.52 19.72 -0.25
N THR A 456 -26.81 18.65 -1.01
CA THR A 456 -26.88 17.27 -0.50
C THR A 456 -25.68 16.46 -0.96
N VAL A 457 -25.04 15.71 -0.06
CA VAL A 457 -23.94 14.81 -0.41
C VAL A 457 -23.97 13.55 0.43
N CYS A 458 -23.63 12.41 -0.16
CA CYS A 458 -23.54 11.12 0.52
C CYS A 458 -22.10 10.62 0.46
N ILE A 459 -21.49 10.21 1.59
CA ILE A 459 -20.15 9.62 1.61
C ILE A 459 -20.26 8.17 2.07
N ASP A 460 -19.75 7.25 1.26
CA ASP A 460 -19.96 5.81 1.39
C ASP A 460 -18.67 5.08 1.73
N PHE A 461 -18.77 4.23 2.73
CA PHE A 461 -17.70 3.33 3.12
C PHE A 461 -18.19 1.87 3.13
N GLN A 462 -17.32 0.97 2.69
CA GLN A 462 -17.48 -0.46 2.86
C GLN A 462 -16.68 -0.97 4.05
N HIS A 463 -17.21 -1.97 4.74
CA HIS A 463 -16.50 -2.79 5.72
C HIS A 463 -16.82 -4.29 5.52
N PRO A 464 -16.01 -5.20 6.09
CA PRO A 464 -16.32 -6.63 6.10
C PRO A 464 -17.59 -6.95 6.89
N VAL A 465 -18.45 -7.81 6.32
CA VAL A 465 -19.80 -8.11 6.84
C VAL A 465 -19.77 -8.89 8.17
N ASP A 466 -18.67 -9.56 8.48
CA ASP A 466 -18.46 -10.39 9.66
C ASP A 466 -18.23 -9.60 10.96
N GLY A 467 -18.06 -8.28 10.89
CA GLY A 467 -17.81 -7.41 12.03
C GLY A 467 -18.92 -6.42 12.36
N LYS A 468 -18.92 -5.92 13.61
CA LYS A 468 -19.77 -4.79 14.01
C LYS A 468 -19.09 -3.49 13.60
N ALA A 469 -19.73 -2.74 12.71
CA ALA A 469 -19.18 -1.50 12.19
C ALA A 469 -20.14 -0.31 12.37
N GLN A 470 -19.57 0.86 12.64
CA GLN A 470 -20.31 2.13 12.74
C GLN A 470 -19.45 3.28 12.24
N LEU A 471 -20.06 4.23 11.52
CA LEU A 471 -19.42 5.50 11.18
C LEU A 471 -19.75 6.55 12.25
N ARG A 472 -18.74 7.36 12.57
CA ARG A 472 -18.82 8.56 13.39
C ARG A 472 -18.31 9.75 12.60
N TYR A 473 -18.78 10.95 12.95
CA TYR A 473 -18.43 12.15 12.19
C TYR A 473 -18.42 13.41 13.04
N LYS A 474 -17.66 14.38 12.54
CA LYS A 474 -17.72 15.79 12.94
C LYS A 474 -17.87 16.66 11.70
N LEU A 475 -18.92 17.46 11.66
CA LEU A 475 -19.18 18.44 10.60
C LEU A 475 -18.74 19.82 11.07
N TYR A 476 -17.92 20.50 10.27
CA TYR A 476 -17.40 21.83 10.54
C TYR A 476 -17.81 22.80 9.44
N PHE A 477 -17.90 24.08 9.78
CA PHE A 477 -18.12 25.20 8.86
C PHE A 477 -16.98 26.21 8.96
N ASN A 478 -16.54 26.76 7.84
CA ASN A 478 -15.50 27.78 7.78
C ASN A 478 -16.10 29.12 7.39
N GLU A 479 -16.22 30.04 8.35
CA GLU A 479 -16.87 31.35 8.14
C GLU A 479 -16.06 32.25 7.18
N GLU A 480 -14.73 32.18 7.26
CA GLU A 480 -13.82 32.99 6.45
C GLU A 480 -13.87 32.58 4.98
N LEU A 481 -13.70 31.28 4.70
CA LEU A 481 -13.77 30.74 3.35
C LEU A 481 -15.19 30.81 2.76
N SER A 482 -16.22 30.83 3.61
CA SER A 482 -17.61 31.00 3.18
C SER A 482 -18.01 32.45 2.96
N GLY A 483 -17.22 33.41 3.46
CA GLY A 483 -17.53 34.84 3.42
C GLY A 483 -18.77 35.22 4.24
N CYS A 484 -19.25 34.35 5.12
CA CYS A 484 -20.43 34.57 5.96
C CYS A 484 -20.32 33.81 7.29
N ALA A 485 -20.96 34.36 8.32
CA ALA A 485 -21.08 33.70 9.61
C ALA A 485 -22.14 32.59 9.53
N PHE A 486 -21.97 31.55 10.36
CA PHE A 486 -23.00 30.52 10.46
C PHE A 486 -24.25 31.10 11.15
N PRO A 487 -25.47 30.92 10.59
CA PRO A 487 -26.66 31.61 11.09
C PRO A 487 -27.00 31.23 12.54
N THR A 488 -27.38 32.22 13.35
CA THR A 488 -27.67 32.02 14.77
C THR A 488 -29.07 31.48 15.03
N ASP A 489 -29.96 31.53 14.05
CA ASP A 489 -31.29 30.92 14.07
C ASP A 489 -31.26 29.40 13.82
N LEU A 490 -30.17 28.88 13.23
CA LEU A 490 -29.89 27.45 13.03
C LEU A 490 -29.16 26.81 14.22
N GLN A 491 -29.46 27.29 15.44
CA GLN A 491 -28.81 26.96 16.70
C GLN A 491 -29.64 26.04 17.62
N SER A 492 -30.69 25.38 17.11
CA SER A 492 -31.46 24.45 17.93
C SER A 492 -30.79 23.08 18.02
N ASP A 493 -30.95 22.37 19.14
CA ASP A 493 -30.49 20.98 19.30
C ASP A 493 -31.14 20.00 18.30
N LEU A 494 -32.15 20.45 17.55
CA LEU A 494 -32.95 19.68 16.59
C LEU A 494 -32.44 19.82 15.16
N ASP A 495 -31.47 20.69 14.90
CA ASP A 495 -30.93 20.95 13.56
C ASP A 495 -29.86 19.91 13.18
N LEU A 496 -30.33 18.69 12.84
CA LEU A 496 -29.53 17.55 12.41
C LEU A 496 -29.28 17.57 10.89
N TYR A 497 -28.02 17.72 10.49
CA TYR A 497 -27.60 17.85 9.10
C TYR A 497 -26.98 16.58 8.53
N VAL A 498 -26.71 15.58 9.38
CA VAL A 498 -26.09 14.33 8.95
C VAL A 498 -26.84 13.14 9.53
N VAL A 499 -27.10 12.14 8.68
CA VAL A 499 -27.65 10.86 9.09
C VAL A 499 -26.78 9.70 8.61
N ARG A 500 -26.75 8.65 9.41
CA ARG A 500 -26.04 7.41 9.08
C ARG A 500 -26.97 6.49 8.30
N LEU A 501 -26.55 6.08 7.11
CA LEU A 501 -27.22 5.05 6.33
C LEU A 501 -26.45 3.74 6.47
N ARG A 502 -27.16 2.63 6.33
CA ARG A 502 -26.59 1.30 6.25
C ARG A 502 -27.34 0.47 5.23
N GLU A 503 -26.59 -0.33 4.52
CA GLU A 503 -27.09 -1.18 3.46
C GLU A 503 -26.45 -2.56 3.58
N GLN A 504 -26.96 -3.51 2.80
CA GLN A 504 -26.40 -4.86 2.71
C GLN A 504 -24.96 -4.83 2.18
N LYS A 505 -24.25 -5.96 2.28
CA LYS A 505 -22.86 -6.12 1.82
C LYS A 505 -21.87 -5.20 2.57
N GLY A 506 -22.21 -4.80 3.79
CA GLY A 506 -21.33 -4.03 4.67
C GLY A 506 -21.12 -2.58 4.26
N ILE A 507 -22.11 -1.94 3.62
CA ILE A 507 -22.03 -0.53 3.23
C ILE A 507 -22.61 0.34 4.35
N LYS A 508 -21.87 1.38 4.73
CA LYS A 508 -22.27 2.42 5.68
C LYS A 508 -22.02 3.78 5.04
N SER A 509 -22.97 4.69 5.16
CA SER A 509 -22.87 6.00 4.51
C SER A 509 -23.25 7.13 5.45
N LEU A 510 -22.74 8.33 5.14
CA LEU A 510 -23.12 9.59 5.77
C LEU A 510 -23.84 10.42 4.73
N LEU A 511 -25.16 10.57 4.88
CA LEU A 511 -25.95 11.50 4.08
C LEU A 511 -25.98 12.85 4.78
N ILE A 512 -25.57 13.90 4.08
CA ILE A 512 -25.32 15.23 4.61
C ILE A 512 -26.17 16.23 3.84
N ARG A 513 -26.89 17.10 4.56
CA ARG A 513 -27.66 18.23 4.03
C ARG A 513 -27.10 19.52 4.59
N LEU A 514 -26.57 20.35 3.73
CA LEU A 514 -25.92 21.59 4.13
C LEU A 514 -26.96 22.71 4.26
N PRO A 515 -27.10 23.34 5.43
CA PRO A 515 -28.19 24.28 5.68
C PRO A 515 -28.03 25.62 4.96
N ILE A 516 -26.79 26.02 4.66
CA ILE A 516 -26.47 27.23 3.90
C ILE A 516 -25.35 26.98 2.90
N PRO A 517 -25.24 27.76 1.81
CA PRO A 517 -24.07 27.79 0.97
C PRO A 517 -22.81 28.13 1.77
N GLY A 518 -21.69 27.53 1.41
CA GLY A 518 -20.40 27.77 2.07
C GLY A 518 -19.44 26.59 1.99
N VAL A 519 -18.37 26.71 2.76
CA VAL A 519 -17.28 25.75 2.84
C VAL A 519 -17.37 25.00 4.16
N TYR A 520 -17.57 23.69 4.05
CA TYR A 520 -17.64 22.77 5.18
C TYR A 520 -16.46 21.81 5.14
N LYS A 521 -16.21 21.17 6.28
CA LYS A 521 -15.31 20.03 6.41
C LYS A 521 -16.02 18.94 7.18
N ILE A 522 -15.94 17.70 6.71
CA ILE A 522 -16.38 16.54 7.47
C ILE A 522 -15.19 15.63 7.78
N ASP A 523 -14.99 15.36 9.07
CA ASP A 523 -14.03 14.39 9.57
C ASP A 523 -14.79 13.09 9.87
N VAL A 524 -14.40 12.00 9.20
CA VAL A 524 -15.06 10.70 9.26
C VAL A 524 -14.20 9.70 10.01
N ASN A 525 -14.81 9.05 10.99
CA ASN A 525 -14.19 8.06 11.84
C ASN A 525 -14.97 6.74 11.78
N GLY A 526 -14.27 5.62 11.82
CA GLY A 526 -14.83 4.27 11.78
C GLY A 526 -14.65 3.59 13.13
N VAL A 527 -15.68 2.87 13.57
CA VAL A 527 -15.59 1.91 14.67
C VAL A 527 -15.80 0.53 14.08
N TYR A 528 -14.81 -0.36 14.17
CA TYR A 528 -14.91 -1.75 13.70
C TYR A 528 -14.55 -2.70 14.84
N ASN A 529 -15.47 -3.60 15.21
CA ASN A 529 -15.32 -4.53 16.33
C ASN A 529 -14.90 -3.87 17.67
N GLY A 530 -15.32 -2.61 17.87
CA GLY A 530 -15.02 -1.82 19.07
C GLY A 530 -13.75 -0.97 18.98
N GLU A 531 -12.93 -1.16 17.94
CA GLU A 531 -11.74 -0.34 17.69
C GLU A 531 -12.13 0.95 16.95
N TYR A 532 -11.83 2.09 17.57
CA TYR A 532 -12.04 3.42 16.98
C TYR A 532 -10.86 3.80 16.10
N THR A 533 -11.13 4.31 14.91
CA THR A 533 -10.10 4.69 13.94
C THR A 533 -10.53 5.91 13.13
N SER A 534 -9.63 6.86 12.92
CA SER A 534 -9.86 7.99 12.01
C SER A 534 -9.65 7.53 10.56
N LEU A 535 -10.63 7.81 9.70
CA LEU A 535 -10.64 7.35 8.31
C LEU A 535 -10.14 8.45 7.37
N GLY A 536 -10.76 9.62 7.38
CA GLY A 536 -10.34 10.72 6.52
C GLY A 536 -11.17 11.97 6.66
N GLU A 537 -10.66 13.04 6.04
CA GLU A 537 -11.29 14.36 6.00
C GLU A 537 -11.66 14.74 4.56
N PHE A 538 -12.85 15.33 4.41
CA PHE A 538 -13.35 15.83 3.13
C PHE A 538 -13.79 17.28 3.27
N ARG A 539 -13.43 18.12 2.31
CA ARG A 539 -13.95 19.48 2.18
C ARG A 539 -15.20 19.45 1.33
N ILE A 540 -16.22 20.21 1.70
CA ILE A 540 -17.46 20.32 0.92
C ILE A 540 -17.66 21.79 0.57
N ASN A 541 -17.60 22.11 -0.72
CA ASN A 541 -17.85 23.44 -1.24
C ASN A 541 -19.26 23.47 -1.85
N SER A 542 -20.23 23.96 -1.09
CA SER A 542 -21.60 24.06 -1.58
C SER A 542 -21.94 25.47 -2.02
N LYS A 543 -22.49 25.59 -3.23
CA LYS A 543 -23.04 26.86 -3.75
C LYS A 543 -24.52 27.03 -3.41
N ALA A 544 -25.17 25.96 -2.95
CA ALA A 544 -26.58 25.94 -2.61
C ALA A 544 -26.80 25.46 -1.16
N ALA A 545 -27.90 25.89 -0.55
CA ALA A 545 -28.43 25.23 0.63
C ALA A 545 -29.25 24.01 0.17
N ALA A 546 -29.27 22.97 0.99
CA ALA A 546 -30.27 21.92 0.90
C ALA A 546 -31.67 22.55 0.97
N THR A 547 -32.57 22.10 0.10
CA THR A 547 -33.92 22.67 -0.03
C THR A 547 -34.85 22.30 1.12
N ARG A 548 -34.41 21.44 2.04
CA ARG A 548 -35.21 20.80 3.07
C ARG A 548 -34.73 21.13 4.47
N ASP A 549 -35.68 20.99 5.40
CA ASP A 549 -35.43 21.06 6.84
C ASP A 549 -34.42 19.99 7.30
N PRO A 550 -33.80 20.19 8.47
CA PRO A 550 -32.95 19.19 9.10
C PRO A 550 -33.62 17.82 9.23
N PHE A 551 -32.81 16.76 9.26
CA PHE A 551 -33.30 15.39 9.34
C PHE A 551 -34.15 15.15 10.60
N PRO A 552 -35.21 14.32 10.52
CA PRO A 552 -36.16 14.13 11.63
C PRO A 552 -35.56 13.44 12.86
N SER A 553 -34.50 12.64 12.69
CA SER A 553 -33.75 12.01 13.79
C SER A 553 -32.41 11.45 13.30
N ASN A 554 -31.48 11.17 14.23
CA ASN A 554 -30.21 10.50 13.93
C ASN A 554 -29.98 9.32 14.91
N PRO A 555 -30.67 8.18 14.72
CA PRO A 555 -30.52 7.02 15.60
C PRO A 555 -29.08 6.46 15.52
N PRO A 556 -28.46 6.03 16.63
CA PRO A 556 -27.09 5.50 16.61
C PRO A 556 -26.89 4.32 15.65
N ILE A 557 -27.92 3.49 15.46
CA ILE A 557 -27.89 2.34 14.55
C ILE A 557 -28.07 2.71 13.07
N GLY A 558 -28.39 3.98 12.77
CA GLY A 558 -28.64 4.48 11.42
C GLY A 558 -29.97 4.04 10.79
N PHE A 559 -30.12 4.35 9.51
CA PHE A 559 -31.26 4.03 8.65
C PHE A 559 -30.89 2.96 7.61
N GLY A 560 -31.82 2.05 7.31
CA GLY A 560 -31.68 1.03 6.25
C GLY A 560 -31.52 -0.40 6.75
N PHE A 561 -31.64 -1.34 5.82
CA PHE A 561 -31.65 -2.77 6.07
C PHE A 561 -30.29 -3.40 5.77
N ASP A 562 -29.70 -4.05 6.78
CA ASP A 562 -28.43 -4.79 6.66
C ASP A 562 -28.53 -6.18 7.32
N GLU A 563 -27.41 -6.90 7.35
CA GLU A 563 -27.32 -8.24 7.93
C GLU A 563 -27.64 -8.23 9.43
N SER A 564 -27.36 -7.14 10.16
CA SER A 564 -27.65 -7.03 11.59
C SER A 564 -29.16 -7.12 11.89
N VAL A 565 -30.00 -6.61 10.98
CA VAL A 565 -31.47 -6.70 11.07
C VAL A 565 -31.95 -8.13 10.92
N THR A 566 -31.33 -8.87 9.99
CA THR A 566 -31.60 -10.30 9.78
C THR A 566 -31.28 -11.10 11.03
N HIS A 567 -30.13 -10.84 11.65
CA HIS A 567 -29.75 -11.46 12.92
C HIS A 567 -30.68 -11.09 14.09
N ALA A 568 -31.25 -9.88 14.09
CA ALA A 568 -32.20 -9.43 15.11
C ALA A 568 -33.56 -10.13 15.01
N GLY A 569 -33.96 -10.57 13.80
CA GLY A 569 -35.14 -11.40 13.57
C GLY A 569 -36.13 -10.90 12.51
N LEU A 570 -35.75 -9.93 11.66
CA LEU A 570 -36.54 -9.54 10.48
C LEU A 570 -35.82 -9.98 9.20
N SER A 571 -36.51 -10.66 8.30
CA SER A 571 -35.97 -11.06 6.99
C SER A 571 -36.96 -10.73 5.88
N HIS A 572 -36.53 -10.85 4.61
CA HIS A 572 -37.38 -10.60 3.43
C HIS A 572 -38.10 -9.24 3.48
N PRO A 573 -37.36 -8.13 3.64
CA PRO A 573 -37.96 -6.81 3.66
C PRO A 573 -38.56 -6.46 2.29
N SER A 574 -39.67 -5.72 2.25
CA SER A 574 -40.19 -5.14 1.01
C SER A 574 -39.34 -3.96 0.50
N HIS A 575 -38.57 -3.32 1.39
CA HIS A 575 -37.69 -2.20 1.08
C HIS A 575 -36.34 -2.43 1.77
N THR A 576 -35.27 -2.46 0.98
CA THR A 576 -33.89 -2.59 1.49
C THR A 576 -33.27 -1.23 1.82
N ASP A 577 -33.70 -0.20 1.09
CA ASP A 577 -33.03 1.09 1.07
C ASP A 577 -33.33 1.91 2.32
N ALA A 578 -32.34 2.69 2.75
CA ALA A 578 -32.47 3.53 3.94
C ALA A 578 -33.44 4.70 3.72
N VAL A 579 -33.42 5.28 2.53
CA VAL A 579 -34.25 6.41 2.11
C VAL A 579 -35.39 5.87 1.24
N VAL A 580 -36.62 6.18 1.62
CA VAL A 580 -37.83 5.71 0.94
C VAL A 580 -38.60 6.91 0.43
N PRO A 581 -38.67 7.11 -0.90
CA PRO A 581 -39.45 8.19 -1.50
C PRO A 581 -40.95 8.01 -1.21
N VAL A 582 -41.61 9.06 -0.74
CA VAL A 582 -43.05 9.10 -0.44
C VAL A 582 -43.71 10.34 -1.05
N GLN A 583 -45.05 10.41 -1.03
CA GLN A 583 -45.84 11.57 -1.41
C GLN A 583 -46.87 11.93 -0.32
N ARG A 584 -47.27 13.20 -0.23
CA ARG A 584 -48.34 13.66 0.69
C ARG A 584 -49.61 12.84 0.57
N GLY A 585 -50.13 12.37 1.70
CA GLY A 585 -51.37 11.59 1.74
C GLY A 585 -51.24 10.16 1.21
N GLN A 586 -50.04 9.70 0.87
CA GLN A 586 -49.79 8.33 0.43
C GLN A 586 -49.78 7.38 1.64
N ASP A 587 -50.39 6.21 1.46
CA ASP A 587 -50.20 5.08 2.37
C ASP A 587 -49.02 4.23 1.87
N VAL A 588 -48.01 4.05 2.71
CA VAL A 588 -46.82 3.23 2.41
C VAL A 588 -46.83 2.01 3.32
N SER A 589 -46.56 0.83 2.75
CA SER A 589 -46.56 -0.43 3.50
C SER A 589 -45.18 -1.09 3.48
N PHE A 590 -44.67 -1.43 4.66
CA PHE A 590 -43.42 -2.16 4.85
C PHE A 590 -43.73 -3.59 5.27
N LYS A 591 -43.21 -4.58 4.55
CA LYS A 591 -43.49 -6.00 4.81
C LYS A 591 -42.21 -6.72 5.21
N PHE A 592 -42.31 -7.60 6.21
CA PHE A 592 -41.20 -8.40 6.71
C PHE A 592 -41.67 -9.80 7.09
N GLN A 593 -40.77 -10.77 6.99
CA GLN A 593 -40.87 -12.05 7.69
C GLN A 593 -40.24 -11.92 9.07
N VAL A 594 -41.05 -12.14 10.12
CA VAL A 594 -40.63 -11.99 11.52
C VAL A 594 -40.38 -13.36 12.15
N ARG A 595 -39.29 -13.47 12.92
CA ARG A 595 -39.00 -14.69 13.69
C ARG A 595 -40.08 -14.96 14.73
N SER A 596 -40.46 -16.23 14.89
CA SER A 596 -41.66 -16.65 15.65
C SER A 596 -41.69 -16.24 17.14
N ASP A 597 -40.53 -16.01 17.76
CA ASP A 597 -40.36 -15.58 19.16
C ASP A 597 -40.39 -14.05 19.37
N ARG A 598 -40.49 -13.27 18.28
CA ARG A 598 -40.43 -11.80 18.29
C ARG A 598 -41.78 -11.14 18.08
N ALA A 599 -41.94 -9.94 18.64
CA ALA A 599 -43.06 -9.03 18.41
C ALA A 599 -42.53 -7.71 17.82
N VAL A 600 -43.28 -7.12 16.89
CA VAL A 600 -42.91 -5.87 16.21
C VAL A 600 -43.70 -4.71 16.80
N SER A 601 -43.02 -3.59 17.02
CA SER A 601 -43.62 -2.28 17.29
C SER A 601 -43.02 -1.26 16.32
N ALA A 602 -43.80 -0.30 15.86
CA ALA A 602 -43.33 0.75 14.96
C ALA A 602 -43.80 2.12 15.44
N LYS A 603 -42.97 3.16 15.26
CA LYS A 603 -43.26 4.54 15.64
C LYS A 603 -42.72 5.50 14.59
N LEU A 604 -43.39 6.62 14.37
CA LEU A 604 -42.82 7.73 13.60
C LEU A 604 -42.12 8.71 14.53
N ARG A 605 -41.02 9.28 14.04
CA ARG A 605 -40.26 10.36 14.65
C ARG A 605 -40.21 11.55 13.71
N HIS A 606 -40.30 12.74 14.29
CA HIS A 606 -40.16 14.01 13.61
C HIS A 606 -39.48 15.00 14.56
N HIS A 607 -38.76 15.99 14.02
CA HIS A 607 -38.03 16.97 14.83
C HIS A 607 -38.97 17.97 15.54
N LYS A 608 -40.13 18.29 14.94
CA LYS A 608 -41.16 19.20 15.51
C LYS A 608 -42.33 18.52 16.25
N HIS A 609 -42.60 17.24 16.00
CA HIS A 609 -43.80 16.56 16.53
C HIS A 609 -43.43 15.48 17.54
N LYS A 610 -44.23 15.36 18.61
CA LYS A 610 -44.02 14.29 19.58
C LYS A 610 -44.48 12.94 19.00
N PRO A 611 -43.82 11.83 19.36
CA PRO A 611 -44.19 10.50 18.85
C PRO A 611 -45.65 10.12 19.14
N GLU A 612 -46.21 10.60 20.26
CA GLU A 612 -47.59 10.32 20.67
C GLU A 612 -48.60 10.93 19.70
N ASP A 613 -48.30 12.09 19.14
CA ASP A 613 -49.15 12.80 18.18
C ASP A 613 -49.20 12.07 16.83
N LEU A 614 -48.14 11.30 16.52
CA LEU A 614 -47.98 10.56 15.27
C LEU A 614 -48.43 9.09 15.38
N ALA A 615 -48.82 8.62 16.57
CA ALA A 615 -49.15 7.22 16.82
C ALA A 615 -50.31 6.70 15.96
N GLY A 616 -51.29 7.56 15.65
CA GLY A 616 -52.44 7.22 14.80
C GLY A 616 -52.10 7.02 13.32
N LEU A 617 -50.90 7.40 12.88
CA LEU A 617 -50.45 7.31 11.49
C LEU A 617 -49.75 5.98 11.18
N VAL A 618 -49.44 5.17 12.21
CA VAL A 618 -48.73 3.90 12.06
C VAL A 618 -49.60 2.75 12.52
N GLY A 619 -49.82 1.78 11.63
CA GLY A 619 -50.53 0.53 11.93
C GLY A 619 -49.63 -0.69 11.75
N VAL A 620 -49.55 -1.55 12.76
CA VAL A 620 -48.85 -2.84 12.66
C VAL A 620 -49.87 -3.97 12.53
N MET A 621 -49.82 -4.70 11.42
CA MET A 621 -50.71 -5.83 11.13
C MET A 621 -49.89 -7.12 11.04
N ASN A 622 -50.19 -8.09 11.91
CA ASN A 622 -49.55 -9.42 11.92
C ASN A 622 -50.45 -10.41 11.16
N GLN A 623 -49.84 -11.24 10.31
CA GLN A 623 -50.49 -12.32 9.56
C GLN A 623 -50.10 -13.69 10.13
N ASP A 624 -50.93 -14.71 9.90
CA ASP A 624 -50.80 -16.04 10.52
C ASP A 624 -49.50 -16.79 10.15
N ASP A 625 -48.83 -16.42 9.05
CA ASP A 625 -47.60 -17.04 8.55
C ASP A 625 -46.30 -16.36 9.07
N GLY A 626 -46.43 -15.48 10.06
CA GLY A 626 -45.29 -14.72 10.61
C GLY A 626 -44.87 -13.54 9.73
N LYS A 627 -45.66 -13.19 8.71
CA LYS A 627 -45.49 -11.91 8.01
C LYS A 627 -46.11 -10.77 8.81
N THR A 628 -45.37 -9.68 8.91
CA THR A 628 -45.86 -8.43 9.51
C THR A 628 -45.85 -7.33 8.46
N THR A 629 -46.94 -6.59 8.36
CA THR A 629 -47.06 -5.39 7.54
C THR A 629 -47.20 -4.17 8.44
N ILE A 630 -46.28 -3.21 8.31
CA ILE A 630 -46.36 -1.89 8.93
C ILE A 630 -46.90 -0.93 7.87
N ARG A 631 -48.07 -0.34 8.11
CA ARG A 631 -48.66 0.71 7.28
C ARG A 631 -48.35 2.06 7.91
N VAL A 632 -47.89 2.99 7.08
CA VAL A 632 -47.67 4.39 7.43
C VAL A 632 -48.54 5.27 6.55
N ALA A 633 -49.42 6.06 7.16
CA ALA A 633 -50.23 7.06 6.48
C ALA A 633 -49.50 8.41 6.51
N VAL A 634 -48.96 8.85 5.38
CA VAL A 634 -48.23 10.13 5.30
C VAL A 634 -49.24 11.29 5.41
N PRO A 635 -49.08 12.23 6.36
CA PRO A 635 -49.99 13.37 6.53
C PRO A 635 -50.18 14.19 5.25
N LYS A 636 -51.38 14.74 5.07
CA LYS A 636 -51.73 15.64 3.93
C LYS A 636 -51.47 17.12 4.22
N ASP A 637 -51.58 17.52 5.49
CA ASP A 637 -51.70 18.93 5.89
C ASP A 637 -50.42 19.51 6.52
N GLU A 638 -49.34 18.72 6.64
CA GLU A 638 -48.06 19.21 7.16
C GLU A 638 -47.19 19.85 6.07
N ALA A 639 -46.54 20.96 6.40
CA ALA A 639 -45.61 21.67 5.51
C ALA A 639 -44.33 20.86 5.23
N THR A 640 -43.96 19.97 6.14
CA THR A 640 -42.77 19.10 6.12
C THR A 640 -43.20 17.64 6.10
N THR A 641 -42.81 16.91 5.06
CA THR A 641 -43.32 15.57 4.74
C THR A 641 -42.30 14.46 5.03
N GLU A 642 -41.32 14.76 5.89
CA GLU A 642 -40.19 13.87 6.13
C GLU A 642 -40.23 13.28 7.54
N PHE A 643 -40.28 11.95 7.64
CA PHE A 643 -40.40 11.24 8.91
C PHE A 643 -39.40 10.11 9.01
N ALA A 644 -38.97 9.80 10.24
CA ALA A 644 -38.22 8.59 10.51
C ALA A 644 -39.16 7.50 11.04
N LEU A 645 -39.29 6.40 10.30
CA LEU A 645 -40.00 5.20 10.76
C LEU A 645 -39.05 4.34 11.60
N GLU A 646 -39.31 4.24 12.89
CA GLU A 646 -38.55 3.45 13.87
C GLU A 646 -39.23 2.08 14.07
N VAL A 647 -38.54 1.00 13.70
CA VAL A 647 -39.01 -0.38 13.83
C VAL A 647 -38.29 -1.07 14.97
N ASN A 648 -39.07 -1.51 15.95
CA ASN A 648 -38.62 -2.09 17.20
C ASN A 648 -39.02 -3.56 17.31
N LEU A 649 -38.15 -4.38 17.92
CA LEU A 649 -38.41 -5.78 18.25
C LEU A 649 -38.39 -6.03 19.76
N GLY A 650 -39.42 -6.72 20.24
CA GLY A 650 -39.53 -7.25 21.60
C GLY A 650 -39.67 -8.77 21.60
N ARG A 651 -39.59 -9.41 22.78
CA ARG A 651 -39.94 -10.84 22.92
C ARG A 651 -41.44 -10.96 23.17
N LYS A 652 -42.13 -11.91 22.51
CA LYS A 652 -43.59 -12.09 22.67
C LYS A 652 -44.05 -12.25 24.12
N HIS A 653 -43.22 -12.84 24.98
CA HIS A 653 -43.52 -13.10 26.39
C HIS A 653 -42.94 -12.05 27.36
N ALA A 654 -42.28 -11.00 26.85
CA ALA A 654 -41.73 -9.90 27.63
C ALA A 654 -41.88 -8.60 26.82
N LEU A 655 -43.11 -8.08 26.78
CA LEU A 655 -43.49 -6.90 25.98
C LEU A 655 -42.92 -5.59 26.55
N ASP A 656 -42.28 -5.66 27.72
CA ASP A 656 -41.76 -4.54 28.48
C ASP A 656 -40.42 -4.03 27.93
N SER A 657 -39.78 -4.79 27.01
CA SER A 657 -38.46 -4.50 26.46
C SER A 657 -38.46 -4.64 24.94
N PHE A 658 -38.65 -3.50 24.27
CA PHE A 658 -38.47 -3.36 22.83
C PHE A 658 -37.12 -2.69 22.54
N VAL A 659 -36.43 -3.16 21.51
CA VAL A 659 -35.15 -2.62 21.06
C VAL A 659 -35.31 -2.14 19.63
N ASN A 660 -34.80 -0.94 19.32
CA ASN A 660 -34.77 -0.44 17.95
C ASN A 660 -33.80 -1.29 17.11
N VAL A 661 -34.29 -1.83 15.99
CA VAL A 661 -33.51 -2.69 15.11
C VAL A 661 -33.39 -2.16 13.69
N LEU A 662 -34.26 -1.26 13.26
CA LEU A 662 -34.34 -0.79 11.86
C LEU A 662 -35.04 0.56 11.81
N ASN A 663 -34.49 1.49 11.02
CA ASN A 663 -35.12 2.78 10.76
C ASN A 663 -35.21 3.03 9.24
N TYR A 664 -36.26 3.71 8.78
CA TYR A 664 -36.37 4.23 7.41
C TYR A 664 -36.56 5.74 7.43
N LEU A 665 -35.90 6.45 6.52
CA LEU A 665 -36.15 7.86 6.25
C LEU A 665 -37.20 7.97 5.15
N LEU A 666 -38.41 8.39 5.51
CA LEU A 666 -39.51 8.60 4.57
C LEU A 666 -39.45 10.05 4.11
N THR A 667 -39.23 10.30 2.82
CA THR A 667 -39.04 11.67 2.32
C THR A 667 -39.63 11.88 0.94
N GLU A 668 -40.04 13.12 0.64
CA GLU A 668 -40.40 13.55 -0.72
C GLU A 668 -39.17 14.05 -1.50
N ASP A 669 -38.02 14.17 -0.82
CA ASP A 669 -36.75 14.60 -1.37
C ASP A 669 -36.16 13.50 -2.27
N LYS A 670 -36.29 13.70 -3.58
CA LYS A 670 -35.72 12.76 -4.56
C LYS A 670 -34.21 12.86 -4.58
N GLU A 671 -33.67 14.03 -4.30
CA GLU A 671 -32.24 14.31 -4.30
C GLU A 671 -31.53 13.52 -3.18
N ALA A 672 -32.13 13.42 -2.00
CA ALA A 672 -31.65 12.55 -0.93
C ALA A 672 -31.67 11.06 -1.31
N TYR A 673 -32.70 10.62 -2.02
CA TYR A 673 -32.76 9.26 -2.55
C TYR A 673 -31.65 9.05 -3.59
N ASP A 674 -31.57 9.88 -4.62
CA ASP A 674 -30.58 9.79 -5.70
C ASP A 674 -29.14 9.85 -5.17
N ALA A 675 -28.86 10.72 -4.19
CA ALA A 675 -27.55 10.78 -3.52
C ALA A 675 -27.24 9.50 -2.73
N SER A 676 -28.24 8.85 -2.15
CA SER A 676 -28.07 7.56 -1.47
C SER A 676 -28.02 6.38 -2.45
N HIS A 677 -28.59 6.51 -3.65
CA HIS A 677 -28.72 5.47 -4.67
C HIS A 677 -27.76 5.70 -5.84
N ASP A 678 -26.46 5.72 -5.55
CA ASP A 678 -25.41 5.87 -6.57
C ASP A 678 -24.95 4.50 -7.11
N GLU A 679 -25.27 4.21 -8.37
CA GLU A 679 -24.82 2.98 -9.07
C GLU A 679 -23.30 2.85 -9.12
N SER A 680 -22.55 3.96 -8.99
CA SER A 680 -21.09 3.98 -8.90
C SER A 680 -20.56 3.16 -7.72
N LYS A 681 -21.33 3.07 -6.62
CA LYS A 681 -20.94 2.31 -5.41
C LYS A 681 -20.73 0.85 -5.72
N GLU A 682 -21.61 0.24 -6.52
CA GLU A 682 -21.53 -1.18 -6.89
C GLU A 682 -20.30 -1.45 -7.76
N ILE A 683 -19.94 -0.53 -8.66
CA ILE A 683 -18.75 -0.65 -9.51
C ILE A 683 -17.47 -0.61 -8.65
N HIS A 684 -17.37 0.34 -7.73
CA HIS A 684 -16.21 0.44 -6.82
C HIS A 684 -16.11 -0.78 -5.90
N ARG A 685 -17.25 -1.27 -5.39
CA ARG A 685 -17.32 -2.49 -4.57
C ARG A 685 -16.82 -3.71 -5.33
N GLU A 686 -17.32 -3.94 -6.55
CA GLU A 686 -16.90 -5.07 -7.37
C GLU A 686 -15.42 -5.02 -7.70
N LEU A 687 -14.89 -3.84 -8.05
CA LEU A 687 -13.46 -3.65 -8.28
C LEU A 687 -12.63 -3.93 -7.03
N PHE A 688 -13.07 -3.44 -5.87
CA PHE A 688 -12.38 -3.70 -4.61
C PHE A 688 -12.33 -5.20 -4.29
N GLU A 689 -13.46 -5.91 -4.42
CA GLU A 689 -13.50 -7.36 -4.22
C GLU A 689 -12.63 -8.11 -5.23
N ALA A 690 -12.53 -7.61 -6.46
CA ALA A 690 -11.69 -8.21 -7.49
C ALA A 690 -10.19 -7.96 -7.25
N LEU A 691 -9.80 -6.78 -6.76
CA LEU A 691 -8.41 -6.44 -6.40
C LEU A 691 -7.89 -7.31 -5.24
N ASN A 692 -8.76 -7.71 -4.32
CA ASN A 692 -8.41 -8.57 -3.19
C ASN A 692 -8.59 -10.06 -3.49
N ALA A 693 -9.23 -10.41 -4.60
CA ALA A 693 -9.33 -11.78 -5.05
C ALA A 693 -8.08 -12.16 -5.84
N ASP A 694 -7.59 -13.39 -5.66
CA ASP A 694 -6.58 -13.99 -6.53
C ASP A 694 -7.25 -14.59 -7.76
N ASP A 695 -7.85 -13.71 -8.56
CA ASP A 695 -8.63 -14.05 -9.75
C ASP A 695 -8.45 -12.98 -10.83
N SER A 696 -7.53 -13.22 -11.78
CA SER A 696 -7.26 -12.29 -12.88
C SER A 696 -8.50 -11.99 -13.71
N GLY A 697 -9.26 -13.02 -14.08
CA GLY A 697 -10.46 -12.85 -14.90
C GLY A 697 -11.56 -12.04 -14.22
N ARG A 698 -11.68 -12.14 -12.89
CA ARG A 698 -12.56 -11.27 -12.10
C ARG A 698 -12.07 -9.82 -12.11
N LEU A 699 -10.76 -9.60 -11.94
CA LEU A 699 -10.15 -8.27 -11.98
C LEU A 699 -10.38 -7.59 -13.32
N ASP A 700 -10.11 -8.27 -14.43
CA ASP A 700 -10.22 -7.67 -15.77
C ASP A 700 -11.66 -7.23 -16.10
N LYS A 701 -12.65 -8.04 -15.69
CA LYS A 701 -14.07 -7.66 -15.82
C LYS A 701 -14.44 -6.43 -14.98
N ALA A 702 -13.96 -6.37 -13.74
CA ALA A 702 -14.24 -5.25 -12.85
C ALA A 702 -13.54 -3.96 -13.33
N VAL A 703 -12.29 -4.06 -13.81
CA VAL A 703 -11.54 -2.96 -14.41
C VAL A 703 -12.25 -2.45 -15.67
N ALA A 704 -12.72 -3.33 -16.54
CA ALA A 704 -13.47 -2.91 -17.74
C ALA A 704 -14.75 -2.12 -17.39
N ARG A 705 -15.49 -2.55 -16.35
CA ARG A 705 -16.66 -1.80 -15.85
C ARG A 705 -16.26 -0.45 -15.25
N TYR A 706 -15.20 -0.41 -14.45
CA TYR A 706 -14.66 0.81 -13.86
C TYR A 706 -14.23 1.82 -14.93
N ASP A 707 -13.59 1.35 -16.00
CA ASP A 707 -13.15 2.16 -17.13
C ASP A 707 -14.33 2.68 -17.95
N THR A 708 -15.33 1.83 -18.21
CA THR A 708 -16.54 2.19 -18.94
C THR A 708 -17.34 3.27 -18.20
N ALA A 709 -17.32 3.25 -16.87
CA ALA A 709 -17.94 4.28 -16.03
C ALA A 709 -17.15 5.60 -15.98
N GLY A 710 -15.95 5.65 -16.58
CA GLY A 710 -15.15 6.88 -16.68
C GLY A 710 -14.39 7.26 -15.41
N PHE A 711 -14.25 6.36 -14.44
CA PHE A 711 -13.50 6.63 -13.21
C PHE A 711 -11.99 6.69 -13.47
N ASN A 712 -11.31 7.64 -12.82
CA ASN A 712 -9.87 7.84 -12.99
C ASN A 712 -9.16 8.23 -11.69
N ASP A 713 -9.49 7.56 -10.59
CA ASP A 713 -8.79 7.74 -9.32
C ASP A 713 -7.32 7.23 -9.42
N PRO A 714 -6.30 8.08 -9.20
CA PRO A 714 -4.89 7.73 -9.34
C PRO A 714 -4.44 6.56 -8.44
N GLN A 715 -4.98 6.49 -7.21
CA GLN A 715 -4.61 5.46 -6.25
C GLN A 715 -5.15 4.09 -6.66
N THR A 716 -6.41 4.03 -7.06
CA THR A 716 -7.06 2.83 -7.58
C THR A 716 -6.40 2.36 -8.87
N ARG A 717 -6.04 3.28 -9.76
CA ARG A 717 -5.31 2.99 -11.01
C ARG A 717 -3.96 2.33 -10.76
N ASP A 718 -3.18 2.84 -9.81
CA ASP A 718 -1.89 2.26 -9.48
C ASP A 718 -2.04 0.86 -8.86
N ARG A 719 -3.04 0.65 -7.99
CA ARG A 719 -3.37 -0.67 -7.44
C ARG A 719 -3.77 -1.69 -8.52
N ILE A 720 -4.58 -1.27 -9.50
CA ILE A 720 -4.93 -2.11 -10.66
C ILE A 720 -3.66 -2.52 -11.40
N ARG A 721 -2.79 -1.56 -11.74
CA ARG A 721 -1.55 -1.81 -12.48
C ARG A 721 -0.59 -2.71 -11.69
N ALA A 722 -0.46 -2.51 -10.39
CA ALA A 722 0.38 -3.35 -9.54
C ALA A 722 -0.10 -4.81 -9.52
N LYS A 723 -1.41 -5.04 -9.39
CA LYS A 723 -1.98 -6.39 -9.41
C LYS A 723 -1.88 -7.03 -10.79
N GLN A 724 -2.12 -6.28 -11.87
CA GLN A 724 -1.91 -6.74 -13.25
C GLN A 724 -0.44 -7.08 -13.53
N ALA A 725 0.50 -6.26 -13.10
CA ALA A 725 1.94 -6.54 -13.20
C ALA A 725 2.35 -7.78 -12.39
N ALA A 726 1.71 -8.04 -11.25
CA ALA A 726 1.91 -9.28 -10.51
C ALA A 726 1.44 -10.52 -11.30
N TYR A 727 0.26 -10.45 -11.94
CA TYR A 727 -0.21 -11.53 -12.80
C TYR A 727 0.68 -11.73 -14.04
N GLU A 728 1.14 -10.64 -14.67
CA GLU A 728 2.05 -10.73 -15.80
C GLU A 728 3.36 -11.43 -15.40
N ARG A 729 3.93 -11.11 -14.23
CA ARG A 729 5.13 -11.82 -13.73
C ARG A 729 4.92 -13.32 -13.52
N ILE A 730 3.73 -13.75 -13.08
CA ILE A 730 3.40 -15.18 -12.94
C ILE A 730 3.40 -15.85 -14.32
N ARG A 731 2.82 -15.19 -15.33
CA ARG A 731 2.82 -15.66 -16.71
C ARG A 731 4.24 -15.70 -17.30
N GLU A 732 5.04 -14.65 -17.12
CA GLU A 732 6.43 -14.60 -17.54
C GLU A 732 7.28 -15.70 -16.90
N GLU A 733 7.07 -16.00 -15.61
CA GLU A 733 7.77 -17.08 -14.92
C GLU A 733 7.38 -18.46 -15.48
N LEU A 734 6.10 -18.68 -15.82
CA LEU A 734 5.68 -19.90 -16.52
C LEU A 734 6.37 -20.02 -17.88
N GLN A 735 6.36 -18.97 -18.69
CA GLN A 735 7.01 -18.95 -20.00
C GLN A 735 8.54 -19.16 -19.89
N SER A 736 9.18 -18.57 -18.87
CA SER A 736 10.59 -18.77 -18.55
C SER A 736 10.88 -20.21 -18.13
N ALA A 737 10.07 -20.78 -17.25
CA ALA A 737 10.20 -22.15 -16.79
C ALA A 737 10.05 -23.16 -17.95
N VAL A 738 9.09 -22.94 -18.85
CA VAL A 738 8.83 -23.78 -20.03
C VAL A 738 10.03 -23.79 -20.98
N ARG A 739 10.72 -22.66 -21.17
CA ARG A 739 11.98 -22.58 -21.94
C ARG A 739 13.12 -23.37 -21.28
N GLY A 740 13.04 -23.57 -19.97
CA GLY A 740 13.98 -24.39 -19.21
C GLY A 740 13.88 -25.90 -19.47
N ARG A 741 14.58 -26.66 -18.62
CA ARG A 741 14.59 -28.14 -18.61
C ARG A 741 14.17 -28.74 -17.27
N ASN A 742 13.73 -27.92 -16.31
CA ASN A 742 13.37 -28.37 -14.97
C ASN A 742 11.85 -28.58 -14.88
N ILE A 743 11.42 -29.85 -14.85
CA ILE A 743 10.01 -30.25 -14.78
C ILE A 743 9.33 -29.73 -13.50
N GLU A 744 10.02 -29.74 -12.36
CA GLU A 744 9.46 -29.29 -11.08
C GLU A 744 9.18 -27.79 -11.10
N ARG A 745 10.09 -26.99 -11.68
CA ARG A 745 9.90 -25.54 -11.86
C ARG A 745 8.71 -25.24 -12.78
N ILE A 746 8.56 -25.97 -13.88
CA ILE A 746 7.41 -25.81 -14.79
C ILE A 746 6.11 -26.16 -14.04
N ASN A 747 6.08 -27.29 -13.33
CA ASN A 747 4.90 -27.73 -12.58
C ASN A 747 4.53 -26.75 -11.46
N TYR A 748 5.52 -26.18 -10.77
CA TYR A 748 5.30 -25.12 -9.77
C TYR A 748 4.70 -23.87 -10.41
N ALA A 749 5.27 -23.39 -11.51
CA ALA A 749 4.77 -22.21 -12.21
C ALA A 749 3.34 -22.43 -12.75
N MET A 750 3.01 -23.63 -13.26
CA MET A 750 1.64 -23.99 -13.66
C MET A 750 0.67 -23.92 -12.48
N ASN A 751 1.07 -24.41 -11.29
CA ASN A 751 0.23 -24.32 -10.10
C ASN A 751 -0.01 -22.86 -9.71
N GLN A 752 1.01 -21.99 -9.75
CA GLN A 752 0.84 -20.56 -9.48
C GLN A 752 -0.12 -19.90 -10.48
N PHE A 753 0.00 -20.23 -11.78
CA PHE A 753 -0.90 -19.74 -12.83
C PHE A 753 -2.37 -20.12 -12.57
N ILE A 754 -2.62 -21.36 -12.15
CA ILE A 754 -3.97 -21.88 -11.86
C ILE A 754 -4.53 -21.29 -10.57
N ILE A 755 -3.72 -21.21 -9.51
CA ILE A 755 -4.14 -20.68 -8.19
C ILE A 755 -4.69 -19.25 -8.34
N HIS A 756 -4.04 -18.43 -9.15
CA HIS A 756 -4.44 -17.03 -9.41
C HIS A 756 -5.45 -16.89 -10.57
N LYS A 757 -5.91 -18.01 -11.15
CA LYS A 757 -6.89 -18.08 -12.24
C LYS A 757 -6.60 -17.12 -13.39
N LEU A 758 -5.35 -17.11 -13.85
CA LEU A 758 -4.97 -16.33 -15.03
C LEU A 758 -5.75 -16.83 -16.26
N GLU A 759 -6.07 -15.92 -17.18
CA GLU A 759 -6.65 -16.29 -18.46
C GLU A 759 -5.67 -17.18 -19.23
N ASP A 760 -6.12 -18.35 -19.71
CA ASP A 760 -5.27 -19.31 -20.41
C ASP A 760 -5.28 -19.02 -21.92
N HIS A 761 -4.19 -18.45 -22.44
CA HIS A 761 -4.00 -18.30 -23.89
C HIS A 761 -3.24 -19.50 -24.48
N ASN A 762 -3.63 -20.71 -24.05
CA ASN A 762 -2.96 -21.98 -24.37
C ASN A 762 -1.57 -22.13 -23.70
N ASP A 763 -1.28 -21.32 -22.68
CA ASP A 763 -0.04 -21.34 -21.90
C ASP A 763 0.13 -22.67 -21.16
N LEU A 764 -0.96 -23.15 -20.53
CA LEU A 764 -0.95 -24.40 -19.76
C LEU A 764 -0.72 -25.62 -20.65
N ASN A 765 -1.34 -25.65 -21.84
CA ASN A 765 -1.16 -26.74 -22.79
C ASN A 765 0.29 -26.80 -23.29
N HIS A 766 0.90 -25.66 -23.63
CA HIS A 766 2.33 -25.63 -23.98
C HIS A 766 3.23 -26.15 -22.85
N ALA A 767 2.91 -25.81 -21.60
CA ALA A 767 3.64 -26.31 -20.44
C ALA A 767 3.49 -27.83 -20.26
N VAL A 768 2.28 -28.37 -20.42
CA VAL A 768 2.00 -29.83 -20.38
C VAL A 768 2.78 -30.56 -21.47
N GLN A 769 2.74 -30.07 -22.71
CA GLN A 769 3.49 -30.65 -23.82
C GLN A 769 5.00 -30.64 -23.54
N ARG A 770 5.50 -29.55 -22.95
CA ARG A 770 6.90 -29.43 -22.57
C ARG A 770 7.30 -30.43 -21.49
N ILE A 771 6.49 -30.60 -20.44
CA ILE A 771 6.73 -31.60 -19.40
C ILE A 771 6.78 -32.99 -20.01
N CYS A 772 5.83 -33.35 -20.89
CA CYS A 772 5.83 -34.64 -21.57
C CYS A 772 7.09 -34.86 -22.40
N GLY A 773 7.51 -33.87 -23.19
CA GLY A 773 8.71 -33.94 -24.02
C GLY A 773 10.03 -34.03 -23.21
N LEU A 774 10.07 -33.44 -22.02
CA LEU A 774 11.22 -33.58 -21.10
C LEU A 774 11.18 -34.91 -20.32
N GLY A 775 9.98 -35.42 -20.01
CA GLY A 775 9.75 -36.64 -19.27
C GLY A 775 10.08 -37.91 -20.06
N GLU A 776 9.73 -37.95 -21.35
CA GLU A 776 9.97 -39.12 -22.21
C GLU A 776 11.42 -39.63 -22.17
N PRO A 777 12.46 -38.82 -22.44
CA PRO A 777 13.84 -39.31 -22.43
C PRO A 777 14.28 -39.79 -21.04
N VAL A 778 13.78 -39.18 -19.97
CA VAL A 778 14.09 -39.57 -18.58
C VAL A 778 13.47 -40.92 -18.25
N VAL A 779 12.21 -41.13 -18.64
CA VAL A 779 11.51 -42.41 -18.43
C VAL A 779 12.12 -43.50 -19.30
N ARG A 780 12.43 -43.24 -20.57
CA ARG A 780 13.15 -44.20 -21.42
C ARG A 780 14.52 -44.57 -20.86
N GLN A 781 15.25 -43.62 -20.29
CA GLN A 781 16.50 -43.90 -19.59
C GLN A 781 16.26 -44.80 -18.36
N ALA A 782 15.22 -44.54 -17.56
CA ALA A 782 14.87 -45.38 -16.42
C ALA A 782 14.49 -46.81 -16.86
N MET A 783 13.71 -46.96 -17.93
CA MET A 783 13.38 -48.25 -18.54
C MET A 783 14.63 -49.01 -18.99
N SER A 784 15.60 -48.32 -19.60
CA SER A 784 16.87 -48.94 -20.04
C SER A 784 17.68 -49.56 -18.90
N LYS A 785 17.59 -48.99 -17.69
CA LYS A 785 18.27 -49.45 -16.49
C LYS A 785 17.58 -50.66 -15.84
N ARG A 786 16.32 -50.94 -16.22
CA ARG A 786 15.50 -52.05 -15.69
C ARG A 786 15.47 -52.16 -14.15
N SER A 787 15.52 -51.02 -13.47
CA SER A 787 15.44 -50.95 -12.00
C SER A 787 14.01 -50.63 -11.59
N LEU A 788 13.43 -51.51 -10.76
CA LEU A 788 12.07 -51.34 -10.23
C LEU A 788 11.94 -50.00 -9.50
N ASP A 789 12.80 -49.74 -8.51
CA ASP A 789 12.71 -48.56 -7.66
C ASP A 789 12.93 -47.26 -8.45
N HIS A 790 13.83 -47.29 -9.44
CA HIS A 790 14.12 -46.11 -10.25
C HIS A 790 12.97 -45.81 -11.23
N LEU A 791 12.42 -46.82 -11.90
CA LEU A 791 11.29 -46.64 -12.82
C LEU A 791 10.03 -46.21 -12.08
N ASP A 792 9.73 -46.84 -10.93
CA ASP A 792 8.61 -46.48 -10.06
C ASP A 792 8.71 -45.03 -9.59
N LEU A 793 9.89 -44.61 -9.10
CA LEU A 793 10.11 -43.23 -8.67
C LEU A 793 9.95 -42.23 -9.82
N THR A 794 10.49 -42.53 -11.01
CA THR A 794 10.37 -41.63 -12.17
C THR A 794 8.93 -41.51 -12.65
N LEU A 795 8.19 -42.61 -12.72
CA LEU A 795 6.77 -42.59 -13.07
C LEU A 795 5.94 -41.84 -12.02
N LYS A 796 6.17 -42.08 -10.73
CA LYS A 796 5.53 -41.32 -9.64
C LYS A 796 5.82 -39.81 -9.72
N ARG A 797 7.05 -39.43 -10.05
CA ARG A 797 7.40 -38.01 -10.29
C ARG A 797 6.60 -37.44 -11.45
N MET A 798 6.45 -38.18 -12.56
CA MET A 798 5.65 -37.73 -13.70
C MET A 798 4.15 -37.65 -13.37
N THR A 799 3.57 -38.62 -12.68
CA THR A 799 2.15 -38.60 -12.27
C THR A 799 1.87 -37.55 -11.20
N SER A 800 2.88 -37.10 -10.44
CA SER A 800 2.73 -35.98 -9.51
C SER A 800 2.69 -34.60 -10.19
N THR A 801 2.90 -34.55 -11.51
CA THR A 801 2.80 -33.31 -12.29
C THR A 801 1.41 -33.11 -12.88
N ARG A 802 1.11 -31.88 -13.28
CA ARG A 802 -0.11 -31.53 -14.02
C ARG A 802 -0.21 -32.16 -15.41
N ALA A 803 0.85 -32.80 -15.89
CA ALA A 803 0.87 -33.49 -17.18
C ALA A 803 0.44 -34.96 -17.10
N GLU A 804 -0.01 -35.46 -15.94
CA GLU A 804 -0.35 -36.87 -15.74
C GLU A 804 -1.31 -37.43 -16.80
N GLU A 805 -2.45 -36.78 -17.00
CA GLU A 805 -3.48 -37.27 -17.92
C GLU A 805 -2.95 -37.38 -19.36
N THR A 806 -2.27 -36.34 -19.83
CA THR A 806 -1.63 -36.34 -21.16
C THR A 806 -0.52 -37.38 -21.24
N ALA A 807 0.31 -37.52 -20.20
CA ALA A 807 1.40 -38.48 -20.17
C ALA A 807 0.87 -39.93 -20.23
N ARG A 808 -0.16 -40.28 -19.47
CA ARG A 808 -0.81 -41.61 -19.50
C ARG A 808 -1.40 -41.95 -20.87
N GLY A 809 -1.83 -40.95 -21.63
CA GLY A 809 -2.29 -41.11 -23.01
C GLY A 809 -1.19 -41.40 -24.03
N THR A 810 0.09 -41.26 -23.66
CA THR A 810 1.21 -41.51 -24.57
C THR A 810 1.66 -42.97 -24.60
N ALA A 811 2.11 -43.43 -25.77
CA ALA A 811 2.60 -44.80 -25.95
C ALA A 811 3.81 -45.11 -25.04
N TRP A 812 4.75 -44.18 -24.90
CA TRP A 812 5.95 -44.40 -24.10
C TRP A 812 5.65 -44.56 -22.60
N PHE A 813 4.60 -43.90 -22.09
CA PHE A 813 4.21 -44.03 -20.68
C PHE A 813 3.52 -45.37 -20.43
N GLN A 814 2.64 -45.81 -21.34
CA GLN A 814 2.01 -47.13 -21.28
C GLN A 814 3.03 -48.27 -21.35
N GLU A 815 4.05 -48.13 -22.22
CA GLU A 815 5.19 -49.06 -22.27
C GLU A 815 5.94 -49.12 -20.93
N ALA A 816 6.16 -47.96 -20.29
CA ALA A 816 6.83 -47.86 -19.00
C ALA A 816 6.01 -48.49 -17.86
N GLU A 817 4.69 -48.28 -17.84
CA GLU A 817 3.78 -48.92 -16.87
C GLU A 817 3.75 -50.45 -17.04
N SER A 818 3.64 -50.95 -18.27
CA SER A 818 3.70 -52.39 -18.53
C SER A 818 5.04 -52.99 -18.10
N MET A 819 6.15 -52.29 -18.35
CA MET A 819 7.47 -52.72 -17.88
C MET A 819 7.57 -52.70 -16.34
N LEU A 820 6.96 -51.72 -15.69
CA LEU A 820 6.92 -51.65 -14.24
C LEU A 820 6.18 -52.85 -13.66
N GLU A 821 5.01 -53.20 -14.21
CA GLU A 821 4.24 -54.40 -13.82
C GLU A 821 5.07 -55.68 -14.00
N GLN A 822 5.78 -55.81 -15.12
CA GLN A 822 6.68 -56.95 -15.36
C GLN A 822 7.81 -57.02 -14.34
N LEU A 823 8.46 -55.89 -14.03
CA LEU A 823 9.53 -55.81 -13.03
C LEU A 823 9.01 -56.08 -11.61
N GLN A 824 7.80 -55.65 -11.29
CA GLN A 824 7.12 -55.95 -10.03
C GLN A 824 6.85 -57.45 -9.91
N CYS A 825 6.31 -58.09 -10.95
CA CYS A 825 6.10 -59.54 -11.01
C CYS A 825 7.43 -60.30 -10.85
N TYR A 826 8.47 -59.89 -11.58
CA TYR A 826 9.80 -60.48 -11.46
C TYR A 826 10.37 -60.35 -10.04
N THR A 827 10.29 -59.16 -9.44
CA THR A 827 10.80 -58.91 -8.08
C THR A 827 10.02 -59.69 -7.04
N PHE A 828 8.70 -59.82 -7.21
CA PHE A 828 7.85 -60.67 -6.40
C PHE A 828 8.27 -62.14 -6.49
N CYS A 829 8.41 -62.69 -7.70
CA CYS A 829 8.90 -64.06 -7.92
C CYS A 829 10.29 -64.28 -7.32
N ALA A 830 11.23 -63.35 -7.53
CA ALA A 830 12.58 -63.42 -6.98
C ALA A 830 12.61 -63.36 -5.45
N ARG A 831 11.72 -62.60 -4.81
CA ARG A 831 11.58 -62.54 -3.34
C ARG A 831 10.92 -63.79 -2.77
N ALA A 832 9.97 -64.40 -3.48
CA ALA A 832 9.36 -65.67 -3.11
C ALA A 832 10.38 -66.84 -3.16
N LEU A 833 11.37 -66.75 -4.06
CA LEU A 833 12.48 -67.70 -4.20
C LEU A 833 13.57 -67.50 -3.12
N THR A 834 13.22 -67.66 -1.84
CA THR A 834 14.18 -67.63 -0.72
C THR A 834 15.05 -68.89 -0.66
N ALA A 835 16.27 -68.79 -0.12
CA ALA A 835 17.18 -69.93 0.03
C ALA A 835 16.57 -71.09 0.85
N THR A 836 15.65 -70.76 1.77
CA THR A 836 14.88 -71.70 2.59
C THR A 836 13.78 -72.40 1.79
N ALA A 837 13.10 -71.70 0.88
CA ALA A 837 12.11 -72.32 0.00
C ALA A 837 12.78 -73.30 -1.00
N LEU A 838 13.94 -72.93 -1.55
CA LEU A 838 14.73 -73.76 -2.48
C LEU A 838 15.28 -75.06 -1.85
N LEU A 839 15.28 -75.21 -0.52
CA LEU A 839 15.69 -76.45 0.17
C LEU A 839 14.80 -77.65 -0.18
N GLY A 840 13.55 -77.41 -0.60
CA GLY A 840 12.58 -78.45 -0.93
C GLY A 840 12.75 -79.07 -2.33
N LEU A 841 13.30 -78.33 -3.30
CA LEU A 841 13.30 -78.74 -4.72
C LEU A 841 14.11 -80.02 -5.00
N GLY A 842 15.22 -80.22 -4.29
CA GLY A 842 16.04 -81.43 -4.43
C GLY A 842 15.42 -82.69 -3.80
N LYS A 843 14.38 -82.53 -2.97
CA LYS A 843 13.67 -83.61 -2.26
C LYS A 843 12.34 -83.99 -2.91
N LEU A 844 11.91 -83.27 -3.96
CA LEU A 844 10.67 -83.57 -4.67
C LEU A 844 10.81 -84.85 -5.51
N PRO A 845 9.76 -85.69 -5.59
CA PRO A 845 9.77 -86.88 -6.43
C PRO A 845 9.91 -86.50 -7.90
N ALA A 846 10.64 -87.30 -8.67
CA ALA A 846 10.88 -87.05 -10.09
C ALA A 846 9.55 -87.00 -10.86
N ASN A 847 9.21 -85.81 -11.34
CA ASN A 847 8.07 -85.55 -12.22
C ASN A 847 8.60 -84.91 -13.50
N GLN A 848 8.13 -85.38 -14.66
CA GLN A 848 8.61 -84.92 -15.96
C GLN A 848 8.34 -83.42 -16.19
N HIS A 849 7.22 -82.87 -15.72
CA HIS A 849 6.91 -81.45 -15.82
C HIS A 849 7.82 -80.60 -14.92
N LEU A 850 8.09 -81.06 -13.68
CA LEU A 850 9.04 -80.40 -12.78
C LEU A 850 10.47 -80.43 -13.33
N LEU A 851 10.87 -81.57 -13.91
CA LEU A 851 12.16 -81.73 -14.58
C LEU A 851 12.27 -80.73 -15.73
N ASN A 852 11.24 -80.63 -16.56
CA ASN A 852 11.20 -79.74 -17.71
C ASN A 852 11.23 -78.26 -17.33
N ALA A 853 10.50 -77.86 -16.27
CA ALA A 853 10.55 -76.51 -15.71
C ALA A 853 11.98 -76.16 -15.24
N LEU A 854 12.62 -77.04 -14.46
CA LEU A 854 14.00 -76.81 -13.99
C LEU A 854 15.01 -76.79 -15.14
N ARG A 855 14.85 -77.62 -16.17
CA ARG A 855 15.69 -77.58 -17.38
C ARG A 855 15.58 -76.23 -18.07
N ALA A 856 14.35 -75.73 -18.24
CA ALA A 856 14.12 -74.41 -18.81
C ALA A 856 14.79 -73.32 -17.98
N THR A 857 14.64 -73.33 -16.65
CA THR A 857 15.32 -72.38 -15.76
C THR A 857 16.84 -72.44 -15.93
N PHE A 858 17.46 -73.62 -15.93
CA PHE A 858 18.92 -73.75 -16.07
C PHE A 858 19.43 -73.39 -17.47
N PHE A 859 18.68 -73.68 -18.54
CA PHE A 859 19.01 -73.23 -19.89
C PHE A 859 19.00 -71.71 -19.96
N LEU A 860 17.98 -71.07 -19.37
CA LEU A 860 17.92 -69.62 -19.32
C LEU A 860 19.15 -69.06 -18.55
N LEU A 861 19.55 -69.68 -17.45
CA LEU A 861 20.76 -69.32 -16.70
C LEU A 861 22.09 -69.65 -17.41
N GLY A 862 22.07 -70.08 -18.67
CA GLY A 862 23.24 -70.26 -19.53
C GLY A 862 23.90 -71.64 -19.47
N GLU A 863 23.28 -72.63 -18.84
CA GLU A 863 23.81 -73.99 -18.77
C GLU A 863 23.63 -74.74 -20.09
N SER A 864 24.63 -75.55 -20.44
CA SER A 864 24.62 -76.28 -21.71
C SER A 864 23.60 -77.44 -21.72
N PRO A 865 22.87 -77.65 -22.84
CA PRO A 865 22.00 -78.81 -23.05
C PRO A 865 22.64 -80.17 -22.81
N LYS A 866 23.96 -80.28 -23.01
CA LYS A 866 24.71 -81.52 -22.82
C LYS A 866 24.80 -81.98 -21.36
N VAL A 867 24.60 -81.06 -20.41
CA VAL A 867 24.81 -81.30 -18.97
C VAL A 867 23.49 -81.54 -18.21
N LEU A 868 22.33 -81.32 -18.87
CA LEU A 868 20.99 -81.35 -18.24
C LEU A 868 20.07 -82.38 -18.93
N GLN A 869 20.53 -83.63 -19.01
CA GLN A 869 19.83 -84.70 -19.73
C GLN A 869 18.83 -85.48 -18.88
N ASN A 870 19.06 -85.60 -17.57
CA ASN A 870 18.22 -86.41 -16.68
C ASN A 870 18.15 -85.82 -15.26
N TRP A 871 17.20 -86.29 -14.44
CA TRP A 871 16.96 -85.77 -13.08
C TRP A 871 18.23 -85.79 -12.20
N VAL A 872 19.06 -86.83 -12.32
CA VAL A 872 20.31 -86.95 -11.56
C VAL A 872 21.30 -85.84 -11.91
N SER A 873 21.47 -85.53 -13.20
CA SER A 873 22.35 -84.45 -13.66
C SER A 873 21.89 -83.06 -13.18
N ILE A 874 20.57 -82.84 -13.10
CA ILE A 874 19.98 -81.59 -12.59
C ILE A 874 20.12 -81.50 -11.08
N GLN A 875 19.91 -82.61 -10.34
CA GLN A 875 20.16 -82.65 -8.89
C GLN A 875 21.64 -82.37 -8.57
N THR A 876 22.57 -82.88 -9.36
CA THR A 876 24.00 -82.56 -9.22
C THR A 876 24.24 -81.08 -9.44
N LYS A 877 23.68 -80.48 -10.50
CA LYS A 877 23.82 -79.04 -10.76
C LYS A 877 23.17 -78.16 -9.69
N LEU A 878 22.02 -78.56 -9.16
CA LEU A 878 21.35 -77.92 -8.02
C LEU A 878 22.24 -77.95 -6.77
N ARG A 879 22.95 -79.06 -6.52
CA ARG A 879 23.92 -79.18 -5.41
C ARG A 879 25.20 -78.37 -5.66
N GLU A 880 25.73 -78.38 -6.88
CA GLU A 880 26.95 -77.67 -7.28
C GLU A 880 26.79 -76.15 -7.17
N LYS A 881 25.73 -75.57 -7.76
CA LYS A 881 25.47 -74.13 -7.62
C LYS A 881 25.04 -73.77 -6.20
N GLY A 882 24.39 -74.70 -5.50
CA GLY A 882 23.78 -74.48 -4.20
C GLY A 882 22.62 -73.49 -4.26
N ASN A 883 21.75 -73.51 -3.24
CA ASN A 883 20.54 -72.68 -3.23
C ASN A 883 20.83 -71.18 -3.30
N LYS A 884 21.91 -70.73 -2.63
CA LYS A 884 22.35 -69.33 -2.68
C LYS A 884 22.86 -68.94 -4.06
N GLY A 885 23.57 -69.85 -4.76
CA GLY A 885 24.07 -69.60 -6.11
C GLY A 885 22.97 -69.63 -7.17
N LEU A 886 21.96 -70.50 -7.03
CA LEU A 886 20.79 -70.49 -7.92
C LEU A 886 19.94 -69.24 -7.72
N ALA A 887 19.63 -68.88 -6.47
CA ALA A 887 18.90 -67.65 -6.16
C ALA A 887 19.65 -66.40 -6.64
N TYR A 888 20.99 -66.38 -6.49
CA TYR A 888 21.84 -65.30 -7.01
C TYR A 888 21.83 -65.26 -8.54
N GLY A 889 21.92 -66.42 -9.22
CA GLY A 889 21.87 -66.51 -10.68
C GLY A 889 20.53 -66.06 -11.26
N ILE A 890 19.42 -66.44 -10.63
CA ILE A 890 18.08 -65.97 -11.00
C ILE A 890 17.97 -64.46 -10.74
N LYS A 891 18.36 -63.97 -9.55
CA LYS A 891 18.26 -62.55 -9.18
C LYS A 891 19.04 -61.63 -10.13
N ASN A 892 20.22 -62.06 -10.59
CA ASN A 892 21.09 -61.30 -11.48
C ASN A 892 20.98 -61.72 -12.96
N PHE A 893 19.90 -62.41 -13.32
CA PHE A 893 19.65 -62.85 -14.68
C PHE A 893 19.52 -61.64 -15.63
N ASP A 894 20.39 -61.57 -16.64
CA ASP A 894 20.34 -60.57 -17.71
C ASP A 894 19.88 -61.21 -19.03
N PRO A 895 18.64 -60.96 -19.49
CA PRO A 895 18.12 -61.50 -20.73
C PRO A 895 18.97 -61.16 -21.97
N LYS A 896 19.78 -60.08 -21.93
CA LYS A 896 20.62 -59.66 -23.06
C LYS A 896 21.81 -60.58 -23.30
N GLN A 897 22.20 -61.38 -22.30
CA GLN A 897 23.34 -62.29 -22.39
C GLN A 897 22.93 -63.71 -22.82
N LEU A 898 21.64 -63.95 -23.07
CA LEU A 898 21.16 -65.25 -23.51
C LEU A 898 21.46 -65.50 -24.98
N LEU A 899 22.02 -66.68 -25.23
CA LEU A 899 22.07 -67.24 -26.56
C LEU A 899 20.67 -67.67 -26.99
N MET A 900 20.27 -67.31 -28.22
CA MET A 900 18.98 -67.73 -28.81
C MET A 900 18.79 -69.24 -28.82
N THR A 901 19.89 -70.00 -28.87
CA THR A 901 19.88 -71.46 -28.74
C THR A 901 19.38 -71.89 -27.35
N HIS A 902 19.82 -71.26 -26.26
CA HIS A 902 19.34 -71.59 -24.91
C HIS A 902 17.86 -71.22 -24.73
N VAL A 903 17.40 -70.11 -25.32
CA VAL A 903 15.98 -69.72 -25.33
C VAL A 903 15.13 -70.77 -26.04
N ALA A 904 15.57 -71.25 -27.21
CA ALA A 904 14.86 -72.29 -27.96
C ALA A 904 14.77 -73.62 -27.17
N HIS A 905 15.85 -74.03 -26.48
CA HIS A 905 15.83 -75.21 -25.63
C HIS A 905 14.94 -75.04 -24.40
N ALA A 906 14.90 -73.85 -23.79
CA ALA A 906 14.00 -73.55 -22.69
C ALA A 906 12.54 -73.58 -23.13
N GLN A 907 12.22 -72.99 -24.29
CA GLN A 907 10.88 -73.04 -24.89
C GLN A 907 10.44 -74.47 -25.18
N GLU A 908 11.31 -75.30 -25.76
CA GLU A 908 11.01 -76.70 -26.03
C GLU A 908 10.75 -77.50 -24.74
N ALA A 909 11.56 -77.28 -23.71
CA ALA A 909 11.34 -77.90 -22.41
C ALA A 909 9.99 -77.47 -21.79
N LEU A 910 9.59 -76.21 -21.95
CA LEU A 910 8.32 -75.70 -21.41
C LEU A 910 7.08 -76.15 -22.20
N ARG A 911 7.20 -76.54 -23.49
CA ARG A 911 6.05 -77.01 -24.31
C ARG A 911 5.36 -78.23 -23.74
N GLU A 912 6.11 -79.12 -23.09
CA GLU A 912 5.59 -80.33 -22.45
C GLU A 912 5.34 -80.14 -20.94
N CYS A 913 5.35 -78.89 -20.45
CA CYS A 913 5.17 -78.56 -19.04
C CYS A 913 3.74 -78.08 -18.77
N ASP A 914 3.04 -78.72 -17.82
CA ASP A 914 1.74 -78.25 -17.33
C ASP A 914 1.95 -77.41 -16.04
N PRO A 915 1.70 -76.09 -16.08
CA PRO A 915 1.93 -75.21 -14.94
C PRO A 915 1.12 -75.59 -13.69
N ASP A 916 -0.09 -76.12 -13.84
CA ASP A 916 -0.97 -76.44 -12.72
C ASP A 916 -0.54 -77.75 -12.05
N VAL A 917 0.00 -78.69 -12.83
CA VAL A 917 0.64 -79.90 -12.31
C VAL A 917 1.92 -79.56 -11.53
N VAL A 918 2.72 -78.61 -12.02
CA VAL A 918 3.94 -78.16 -11.33
C VAL A 918 3.60 -77.40 -10.04
N ARG A 919 2.61 -76.50 -10.07
CA ARG A 919 2.09 -75.78 -8.88
C ARG A 919 1.55 -76.73 -7.81
N SER A 920 0.81 -77.77 -8.21
CA SER A 920 0.23 -78.76 -7.27
C SER A 920 1.26 -79.53 -6.44
N LYS A 921 2.53 -79.53 -6.86
CA LYS A 921 3.63 -80.20 -6.16
C LYS A 921 4.45 -79.26 -5.28
N SER A 922 4.44 -77.96 -5.59
CA SER A 922 5.01 -76.90 -4.77
C SER A 922 4.67 -75.54 -5.41
N ASP A 923 4.19 -74.60 -4.61
CA ASP A 923 4.00 -73.19 -5.04
C ASP A 923 5.31 -72.59 -5.59
N LEU A 924 6.45 -73.06 -5.07
CA LEU A 924 7.79 -72.64 -5.51
C LEU A 924 8.18 -73.20 -6.87
N ALA A 925 7.76 -74.43 -7.19
CA ALA A 925 8.03 -75.03 -8.48
C ALA A 925 7.21 -74.37 -9.58
N GLY A 926 5.99 -73.93 -9.27
CA GLY A 926 5.14 -73.19 -10.20
C GLY A 926 5.50 -71.72 -10.41
N LEU A 927 6.44 -71.19 -9.60
CA LEU A 927 7.03 -69.85 -9.71
C LEU A 927 8.31 -69.83 -10.56
N LEU A 928 8.97 -70.99 -10.75
CA LEU A 928 10.17 -71.20 -11.59
C LEU A 928 9.77 -71.50 -13.04
#